data_AF-A0A938XW88-F1
#
_entry.id   AF-A0A938XW88-F1
#
_cell.length_a   1.000
_cell.length_b   1.000
_cell.length_c   1.000
_cell.angle_alpha   90.00
_cell.angle_beta   90.00
_cell.angle_gamma   90.00
#
_symmetry.space_group_name_H-M   'P 1'
#
loop_
_entity.id
_entity.type
_entity.pdbx_description
1 polymer ?
#
loop_
_entity_poly.entity_id
_entity_poly.type
_entity_poly.pdbx_seq_one_letter_code
_entity_poly.pdbx_strand_id
1 'polypeptide(L)'
;MDIGQFWTVDGLFFAKKGQHYPAGLRSRITVPSQRSCWESAALIELAGRIGLHLTNLSLPIVDQLFSFDRLDQMSDRSDQRFHVLVGHELAWLAQFLDEQDLKRLQTIREQPGEQRGLICQIQRGDRSMIVITGTSPQMVLHAARSLVSDNFGNTEGDGQHMQIRNIPWQRLLPQTRRQPSKSSSGFSLHSLFTTDGVYEQREEELHPTLDLCFEVNDAAEEATIACVELAARLALSAGYVCFPLTDCGEEKAENQRFHISIGNAANNPAAEATLVEEHKLRIVAKPGELLPFVRELIAEWFVPLDVLAEGTWRHRFAALQSPHPDIRRRAELGLQMFAKLSGSEIKQVNVPEHLGKPVELWQRLAGAKMSDGSVKLQVEQAKPVWTANWQDNGELAEIEQYLLAVWTEPGMDEVHNKAWQIEVTTTVSEPTFAKWAEQLADRLQKIAGVTVSFVYRDANKAGLNWALQDVLPQLKQLPKIESVVLQARAFRPQVRHLELIQRFLQELYPLDAILSRELALPLENIHLQLAEEETAPMFRIAARDKQGELLAEWQWEGWVASQPYMPGQESRGYVLVPYSGCRIYEAGQKREKAGRRFATNPYRFWRWYQQTVLPEVISRSGFVAGVPKFLRLDCHVWMDAADRKIPYLEETSSTLEALHEDIYFYTLHLLHDYGKKQEDDGWDAPGGILPFMHHEPDGQPRAEVALYALPTDHRITLIDCQQQELIVHPSEQAVWDGARVVSMSRVDGQRRFVVAGVKDHASATMCEQWLSSAGTVRRNGSYAAKTLPEKSLDEDVFVNEDVRQWLENRRESLPGELVPLDFSFNGEPIWLVELFADSGSDQIIASRLKHALYKPTLFINERHHANEVSSTNAALQLIEQFRQAPALLDRLNLVLIPLENVDGADLHAVMAAEHPCWKHHAARYNACGLEFAKYRFQEDVPFGESRAYPKVWQRWAPDIVLDDHGVPSHEWIQPFSGYNSPPRFPVSYWIPSARMYTIWRELTTYTDEQRAAYQSLRSFLTLRLQADPAVAMDNERWLYTYTRWGNQFDPQHFPIELSNGSIAYTRHSPANSQSHELIERFGKWMTADLMTEVNDETVYGAELAACKHAHLVVQQAILDWIKSRPTQVKIVRNVMADGRVRIGLERKRPL
;
A
#
# COMPACT_ATOMS: atom_id res chain seq x y z
N MET A 1 -10.43 0.69 -47.34
CA MET A 1 -9.54 0.54 -46.16
C MET A 1 -8.10 0.37 -46.63
N ASP A 2 -7.10 0.79 -45.88
CA ASP A 2 -5.70 0.39 -46.11
C ASP A 2 -5.41 -0.86 -45.28
N ILE A 3 -4.85 -1.91 -45.88
CA ILE A 3 -4.52 -3.15 -45.15
C ILE A 3 -3.53 -2.90 -44.00
N GLY A 4 -2.70 -1.85 -44.10
CA GLY A 4 -1.80 -1.44 -43.03
C GLY A 4 -2.55 -0.96 -41.77
N GLN A 5 -3.83 -0.62 -41.90
CA GLN A 5 -4.72 -0.24 -40.81
C GLN A 5 -5.60 -1.41 -40.33
N PHE A 6 -5.44 -2.63 -40.86
CA PHE A 6 -6.32 -3.76 -40.55
C PHE A 6 -6.42 -4.04 -39.04
N TRP A 7 -5.30 -4.02 -38.31
CA TRP A 7 -5.27 -4.27 -36.87
C TRP A 7 -5.56 -3.03 -36.01
N THR A 8 -6.35 -2.08 -36.49
CA THR A 8 -6.69 -0.84 -35.77
C THR A 8 -8.20 -0.69 -35.57
N VAL A 9 -8.60 0.34 -34.82
CA VAL A 9 -10.01 0.72 -34.64
C VAL A 9 -10.63 1.33 -35.90
N ASP A 10 -9.83 1.70 -36.90
CA ASP A 10 -10.28 2.07 -38.25
C ASP A 10 -10.41 0.83 -39.16
N GLY A 11 -9.82 -0.28 -38.73
CA GLY A 11 -9.73 -1.57 -39.40
C GLY A 11 -10.77 -2.60 -38.93
N LEU A 12 -10.28 -3.71 -38.39
CA LEU A 12 -11.02 -4.85 -37.85
C LEU A 12 -11.72 -4.52 -36.52
N PHE A 13 -11.15 -3.66 -35.70
CA PHE A 13 -11.65 -3.38 -34.35
C PHE A 13 -12.64 -2.22 -34.34
N PHE A 14 -13.55 -2.19 -33.35
CA PHE A 14 -14.29 -0.97 -33.00
C PHE A 14 -13.82 -0.46 -31.63
N ALA A 15 -14.00 0.84 -31.41
CA ALA A 15 -13.89 1.46 -30.10
C ALA A 15 -15.28 1.89 -29.62
N LYS A 16 -15.52 1.86 -28.30
CA LYS A 16 -16.72 2.48 -27.73
C LYS A 16 -16.63 4.01 -27.88
N LYS A 17 -17.77 4.70 -27.89
CA LYS A 17 -17.83 6.16 -28.00
C LYS A 17 -16.99 6.81 -26.90
N GLY A 18 -16.02 7.65 -27.28
CA GLY A 18 -15.11 8.32 -26.34
C GLY A 18 -13.85 7.53 -25.96
N GLN A 19 -13.72 6.28 -26.43
CA GLN A 19 -12.51 5.46 -26.30
C GLN A 19 -11.72 5.43 -27.61
N HIS A 20 -10.41 5.19 -27.52
CA HIS A 20 -9.51 5.11 -28.68
C HIS A 20 -8.80 3.75 -28.80
N TYR A 21 -9.24 2.75 -28.05
CA TYR A 21 -8.65 1.41 -28.02
C TYR A 21 -9.64 0.32 -28.47
N PRO A 22 -9.15 -0.86 -28.88
CA PRO A 22 -9.99 -1.97 -29.33
C PRO A 22 -10.91 -2.51 -28.23
N ALA A 23 -12.21 -2.31 -28.38
CA ALA A 23 -13.26 -2.83 -27.48
C ALA A 23 -13.86 -4.17 -27.97
N GLY A 24 -13.62 -4.53 -29.23
CA GLY A 24 -14.12 -5.74 -29.86
C GLY A 24 -13.94 -5.69 -31.38
N LEU A 25 -14.45 -6.70 -32.08
CA LEU A 25 -14.41 -6.78 -33.54
C LEU A 25 -15.62 -6.08 -34.17
N ARG A 26 -15.40 -5.31 -35.25
CA ARG A 26 -16.48 -4.75 -36.10
C ARG A 26 -17.26 -5.86 -36.80
N SER A 27 -16.56 -6.91 -37.20
CA SER A 27 -17.12 -8.12 -37.78
C SER A 27 -16.31 -9.32 -37.32
N ARG A 28 -17.01 -10.41 -37.01
CA ARG A 28 -16.40 -11.73 -36.85
C ARG A 28 -15.79 -12.20 -38.16
N ILE A 29 -14.82 -13.09 -38.05
CA ILE A 29 -14.14 -13.71 -39.18
C ILE A 29 -14.93 -14.94 -39.62
N THR A 30 -15.44 -14.94 -40.84
CA THR A 30 -16.18 -16.07 -41.40
C THR A 30 -15.21 -17.15 -41.89
N VAL A 31 -15.43 -18.39 -41.44
CA VAL A 31 -14.55 -19.55 -41.66
C VAL A 31 -15.37 -20.80 -42.01
N PRO A 32 -14.83 -21.78 -42.75
CA PRO A 32 -15.56 -23.00 -43.06
C PRO A 32 -15.63 -23.95 -41.85
N SER A 33 -16.76 -24.63 -41.65
CA SER A 33 -16.87 -25.69 -40.62
C SER A 33 -16.02 -26.90 -41.00
N GLN A 34 -16.07 -27.31 -42.26
CA GLN A 34 -15.16 -28.32 -42.83
C GLN A 34 -13.86 -27.66 -43.26
N ARG A 35 -12.76 -28.02 -42.61
CA ARG A 35 -11.47 -27.37 -42.79
C ARG A 35 -10.31 -28.35 -42.65
N SER A 36 -9.16 -27.96 -43.16
CA SER A 36 -7.88 -28.64 -42.93
C SER A 36 -7.21 -28.20 -41.61
N CYS A 37 -6.20 -28.96 -41.15
CA CYS A 37 -5.36 -28.55 -40.03
C CYS A 37 -4.61 -27.23 -40.30
N TRP A 38 -4.26 -26.96 -41.57
CA TRP A 38 -3.65 -25.69 -42.00
C TRP A 38 -4.59 -24.49 -41.81
N GLU A 39 -5.87 -24.66 -42.15
CA GLU A 39 -6.87 -23.63 -41.91
C GLU A 39 -7.14 -23.47 -40.41
N SER A 40 -7.20 -24.56 -39.63
CA SER A 40 -7.26 -24.47 -38.17
C SER A 40 -6.08 -23.72 -37.56
N ALA A 41 -4.86 -23.94 -38.06
CA ALA A 41 -3.68 -23.17 -37.67
C ALA A 41 -3.84 -21.68 -38.01
N ALA A 42 -4.42 -21.35 -39.16
CA ALA A 42 -4.67 -19.96 -39.56
C ALA A 42 -5.62 -19.24 -38.58
N LEU A 43 -6.64 -19.94 -38.06
CA LEU A 43 -7.55 -19.40 -37.04
C LEU A 43 -6.79 -19.09 -35.74
N ILE A 44 -5.86 -19.95 -35.32
CA ILE A 44 -5.07 -19.77 -34.09
C ILE A 44 -4.13 -18.54 -34.23
N GLU A 45 -3.48 -18.37 -35.37
CA GLU A 45 -2.64 -17.18 -35.66
C GLU A 45 -3.45 -15.88 -35.55
N LEU A 46 -4.63 -15.85 -36.15
CA LEU A 46 -5.55 -14.71 -36.10
C LEU A 46 -6.06 -14.46 -34.67
N ALA A 47 -6.44 -15.52 -33.94
CA ALA A 47 -6.90 -15.43 -32.57
C ALA A 47 -5.84 -14.86 -31.63
N GLY A 48 -4.58 -15.27 -31.79
CA GLY A 48 -3.46 -14.72 -31.02
C GLY A 48 -3.23 -13.24 -31.31
N ARG A 49 -3.28 -12.81 -32.59
CA ARG A 49 -3.17 -11.38 -32.92
C ARG A 49 -4.36 -10.57 -32.42
N ILE A 50 -5.58 -11.10 -32.45
CA ILE A 50 -6.76 -10.45 -31.88
C ILE A 50 -6.63 -10.32 -30.36
N GLY A 51 -6.27 -11.41 -29.67
CA GLY A 51 -6.06 -11.42 -28.22
C GLY A 51 -5.02 -10.39 -27.77
N LEU A 52 -3.95 -10.20 -28.55
CA LEU A 52 -2.95 -9.16 -28.29
C LEU A 52 -3.56 -7.74 -28.28
N HIS A 53 -4.62 -7.46 -29.04
CA HIS A 53 -5.17 -6.11 -29.19
C HIS A 53 -6.30 -5.78 -28.22
N LEU A 54 -7.15 -6.75 -27.89
CA LEU A 54 -8.36 -6.50 -27.10
C LEU A 54 -8.05 -6.22 -25.63
N THR A 55 -8.88 -5.42 -24.97
CA THR A 55 -8.86 -5.27 -23.50
C THR A 55 -9.63 -6.38 -22.81
N ASN A 56 -10.68 -6.87 -23.47
CA ASN A 56 -11.66 -7.80 -22.93
C ASN A 56 -11.95 -8.92 -23.92
N LEU A 57 -12.19 -10.14 -23.42
CA LEU A 57 -12.72 -11.26 -24.20
C LEU A 57 -14.04 -11.73 -23.61
N SER A 58 -15.10 -11.78 -24.41
CA SER A 58 -16.37 -12.37 -23.95
C SER A 58 -16.37 -13.89 -24.18
N LEU A 59 -17.02 -14.62 -23.27
CA LEU A 59 -17.15 -16.07 -23.28
C LEU A 59 -18.50 -16.48 -23.92
N PRO A 60 -18.54 -17.51 -24.78
CA PRO A 60 -17.39 -18.22 -25.35
C PRO A 60 -16.55 -17.37 -26.31
N ILE A 61 -15.21 -17.49 -26.24
CA ILE A 61 -14.28 -16.64 -27.01
C ILE A 61 -14.48 -16.85 -28.51
N VAL A 62 -14.59 -18.11 -28.96
CA VAL A 62 -14.69 -18.42 -30.40
C VAL A 62 -15.90 -17.74 -31.06
N ASP A 63 -17.03 -17.65 -30.36
CA ASP A 63 -18.28 -17.09 -30.89
C ASP A 63 -18.21 -15.57 -31.13
N GLN A 64 -17.25 -14.92 -30.46
CA GLN A 64 -16.96 -13.49 -30.60
C GLN A 64 -15.92 -13.21 -31.69
N LEU A 65 -15.11 -14.21 -32.05
CA LEU A 65 -14.03 -14.04 -33.02
C LEU A 65 -14.40 -14.56 -34.41
N PHE A 66 -15.14 -15.68 -34.46
CA PHE A 66 -15.38 -16.43 -35.70
C PHE A 66 -16.87 -16.73 -35.92
N SER A 67 -17.24 -16.91 -37.18
CA SER A 67 -18.58 -17.35 -37.62
C SER A 67 -18.44 -18.47 -38.65
N PHE A 68 -19.03 -19.64 -38.39
CA PHE A 68 -18.91 -20.79 -39.28
C PHE A 68 -19.98 -20.79 -40.38
N ASP A 69 -19.55 -20.95 -41.63
CA ASP A 69 -20.37 -21.11 -42.85
C ASP A 69 -21.43 -20.03 -43.13
N ARG A 70 -21.34 -18.89 -42.45
CA ARG A 70 -22.25 -17.76 -42.65
C ARG A 70 -21.53 -16.43 -42.50
N LEU A 71 -21.92 -15.47 -43.33
CA LEU A 71 -21.47 -14.08 -43.17
C LEU A 71 -21.88 -13.54 -41.81
N ASP A 72 -20.98 -12.76 -41.23
CA ASP A 72 -21.23 -12.18 -39.94
C ASP A 72 -22.38 -11.16 -39.97
N GLN A 73 -23.38 -11.42 -39.12
CA GLN A 73 -24.53 -10.55 -38.90
C GLN A 73 -24.21 -9.39 -37.93
N MET A 74 -23.06 -9.37 -37.24
CA MET A 74 -22.67 -8.25 -36.36
C MET A 74 -22.14 -7.02 -37.13
N SER A 75 -21.96 -7.14 -38.45
CA SER A 75 -21.40 -6.11 -39.34
C SER A 75 -22.25 -4.83 -39.50
N ASP A 76 -23.47 -4.77 -38.92
CA ASP A 76 -24.39 -3.61 -38.97
C ASP A 76 -24.04 -2.48 -37.99
N ARG A 77 -22.93 -2.56 -37.25
CA ARG A 77 -22.53 -1.55 -36.24
C ARG A 77 -21.85 -0.29 -36.82
N SER A 78 -21.75 -0.18 -38.14
CA SER A 78 -21.19 0.98 -38.87
C SER A 78 -21.99 1.31 -40.13
N ASP A 79 -21.88 2.54 -40.64
CA ASP A 79 -22.50 2.99 -41.91
C ASP A 79 -21.99 2.20 -43.15
N GLN A 80 -20.97 1.36 -42.99
CA GLN A 80 -20.42 0.46 -44.02
C GLN A 80 -20.34 -0.97 -43.48
N ARG A 81 -20.75 -1.97 -44.29
CA ARG A 81 -20.70 -3.39 -43.93
C ARG A 81 -19.32 -3.97 -44.19
N PHE A 82 -18.62 -4.35 -43.13
CA PHE A 82 -17.27 -4.93 -43.18
C PHE A 82 -17.32 -6.45 -42.94
N HIS A 83 -16.66 -7.24 -43.77
CA HIS A 83 -16.59 -8.71 -43.63
C HIS A 83 -15.18 -9.25 -43.83
N VAL A 84 -14.83 -10.31 -43.11
CA VAL A 84 -13.55 -11.03 -43.29
C VAL A 84 -13.84 -12.50 -43.55
N LEU A 85 -13.30 -13.05 -44.64
CA LEU A 85 -13.42 -14.46 -45.02
C LEU A 85 -12.05 -15.14 -44.94
N VAL A 86 -11.98 -16.34 -44.39
CA VAL A 86 -10.75 -17.16 -44.35
C VAL A 86 -11.09 -18.58 -44.78
N GLY A 87 -10.54 -19.03 -45.90
CA GLY A 87 -10.80 -20.39 -46.41
C GLY A 87 -10.19 -20.66 -47.77
N HIS A 88 -9.94 -21.94 -48.06
CA HIS A 88 -9.35 -22.38 -49.32
C HIS A 88 -10.37 -22.74 -50.40
N GLU A 89 -11.45 -23.45 -50.07
CA GLU A 89 -12.34 -24.03 -51.08
C GLU A 89 -13.09 -22.97 -51.90
N LEU A 90 -12.94 -23.03 -53.23
CA LEU A 90 -13.65 -22.11 -54.14
C LEU A 90 -15.17 -22.27 -54.05
N ALA A 91 -15.67 -23.50 -53.87
CA ALA A 91 -17.11 -23.75 -53.72
C ALA A 91 -17.69 -23.10 -52.46
N TRP A 92 -16.91 -23.06 -51.38
CA TRP A 92 -17.29 -22.36 -50.15
C TRP A 92 -17.23 -20.85 -50.33
N LEU A 93 -16.15 -20.31 -50.93
CA LEU A 93 -16.01 -18.88 -51.22
C LEU A 93 -17.12 -18.36 -52.16
N ALA A 94 -17.58 -19.19 -53.10
CA ALA A 94 -18.67 -18.86 -54.04
C ALA A 94 -20.01 -18.59 -53.35
N GLN A 95 -20.19 -19.01 -52.10
CA GLN A 95 -21.39 -18.71 -51.31
C GLN A 95 -21.45 -17.24 -50.86
N PHE A 96 -20.29 -16.56 -50.83
CA PHE A 96 -20.16 -15.20 -50.29
C PHE A 96 -19.64 -14.18 -51.30
N LEU A 97 -19.02 -14.65 -52.38
CA LEU A 97 -18.45 -13.83 -53.43
C LEU A 97 -19.28 -13.92 -54.72
N ASP A 98 -19.46 -12.78 -55.38
CA ASP A 98 -20.10 -12.74 -56.69
C ASP A 98 -19.24 -13.41 -57.77
N GLU A 99 -19.89 -13.83 -58.85
CA GLU A 99 -19.28 -14.58 -59.95
C GLU A 99 -18.05 -13.87 -60.56
N GLN A 100 -18.05 -12.53 -60.64
CA GLN A 100 -16.94 -11.75 -61.18
C GLN A 100 -15.69 -11.77 -60.27
N ASP A 101 -15.88 -11.63 -58.95
CA ASP A 101 -14.77 -11.65 -57.99
C ASP A 101 -14.21 -13.07 -57.86
N LEU A 102 -15.10 -14.07 -57.88
CA LEU A 102 -14.73 -15.48 -57.87
C LEU A 102 -13.93 -15.86 -59.12
N LYS A 103 -14.35 -15.46 -60.32
CA LYS A 103 -13.58 -15.70 -61.57
C LYS A 103 -12.21 -15.06 -61.53
N ARG A 104 -12.08 -13.86 -60.95
CA ARG A 104 -10.80 -13.16 -60.81
C ARG A 104 -9.88 -13.87 -59.82
N LEU A 105 -10.39 -14.27 -58.66
CA LEU A 105 -9.66 -15.08 -57.69
C LEU A 105 -9.21 -16.41 -58.29
N GLN A 106 -10.10 -17.08 -59.02
CA GLN A 106 -9.81 -18.34 -59.70
C GLN A 106 -8.70 -18.16 -60.73
N THR A 107 -8.79 -17.14 -61.59
CA THR A 107 -7.76 -16.83 -62.60
C THR A 107 -6.39 -16.66 -61.95
N ILE A 108 -6.30 -15.97 -60.81
CA ILE A 108 -5.03 -15.70 -60.11
C ILE A 108 -4.49 -16.96 -59.42
N ARG A 109 -5.38 -17.79 -58.87
CA ARG A 109 -5.01 -19.08 -58.27
C ARG A 109 -4.54 -20.10 -59.31
N GLU A 110 -5.09 -20.05 -60.52
CA GLU A 110 -4.79 -20.97 -61.62
C GLU A 110 -3.64 -20.52 -62.53
N GLN A 111 -3.08 -19.32 -62.31
CA GLN A 111 -1.89 -18.88 -63.03
C GLN A 111 -0.73 -19.88 -62.85
N PRO A 112 -0.11 -20.38 -63.94
CA PRO A 112 1.00 -21.32 -63.84
C PRO A 112 2.18 -20.68 -63.07
N GLY A 113 2.65 -21.34 -62.00
CA GLY A 113 3.71 -20.83 -61.12
C GLY A 113 3.73 -21.50 -59.73
N GLU A 114 4.54 -20.95 -58.81
CA GLU A 114 4.69 -21.41 -57.42
C GLU A 114 3.42 -21.21 -56.56
N GLN A 115 3.25 -22.05 -55.53
CA GLN A 115 2.19 -21.94 -54.51
C GLN A 115 2.20 -20.54 -53.87
N ARG A 116 1.02 -19.93 -53.72
CA ARG A 116 0.88 -18.56 -53.20
C ARG A 116 -0.31 -18.39 -52.27
N GLY A 117 -0.09 -17.61 -51.21
CA GLY A 117 -1.12 -17.08 -50.33
C GLY A 117 -1.64 -15.78 -50.90
N LEU A 118 -2.92 -15.47 -50.65
CA LEU A 118 -3.60 -14.31 -51.21
C LEU A 118 -4.37 -13.60 -50.10
N ILE A 119 -4.15 -12.30 -49.96
CA ILE A 119 -5.03 -11.41 -49.19
C ILE A 119 -5.69 -10.45 -50.17
N CYS A 120 -7.00 -10.57 -50.32
CA CYS A 120 -7.77 -9.82 -51.29
C CYS A 120 -8.70 -8.85 -50.58
N GLN A 121 -8.58 -7.58 -50.89
CA GLN A 121 -9.49 -6.55 -50.44
C GLN A 121 -10.46 -6.21 -51.56
N ILE A 122 -11.75 -6.38 -51.31
CA ILE A 122 -12.84 -6.16 -52.27
C ILE A 122 -13.71 -5.01 -51.73
N GLN A 123 -13.93 -3.96 -52.54
CA GLN A 123 -14.76 -2.82 -52.18
C GLN A 123 -15.96 -2.70 -53.15
N ARG A 124 -17.18 -2.71 -52.61
CA ARG A 124 -18.44 -2.66 -53.38
C ARG A 124 -19.47 -1.76 -52.71
N GLY A 125 -19.60 -0.52 -53.16
CA GLY A 125 -20.55 0.43 -52.55
C GLY A 125 -20.27 0.58 -51.04
N ASP A 126 -21.27 0.27 -50.21
CA ASP A 126 -21.20 0.28 -48.73
C ASP A 126 -20.50 -0.95 -48.13
N ARG A 127 -20.16 -1.96 -48.93
CA ARG A 127 -19.55 -3.22 -48.47
C ARG A 127 -18.05 -3.25 -48.71
N SER A 128 -17.28 -3.59 -47.68
CA SER A 128 -15.84 -3.87 -47.74
C SER A 128 -15.58 -5.29 -47.25
N MET A 129 -14.83 -6.08 -48.02
CA MET A 129 -14.52 -7.46 -47.68
C MET A 129 -13.02 -7.75 -47.78
N ILE A 130 -12.50 -8.51 -46.82
CA ILE A 130 -11.13 -9.03 -46.85
C ILE A 130 -11.19 -10.54 -46.93
N VAL A 131 -10.57 -11.12 -47.96
CA VAL A 131 -10.54 -12.56 -48.20
C VAL A 131 -9.10 -13.05 -48.05
N ILE A 132 -8.88 -13.90 -47.05
CA ILE A 132 -7.61 -14.60 -46.80
C ILE A 132 -7.74 -16.00 -47.39
N THR A 133 -7.02 -16.26 -48.48
CA THR A 133 -7.11 -17.52 -49.22
C THR A 133 -5.76 -17.90 -49.82
N GLY A 134 -5.70 -18.95 -50.64
CA GLY A 134 -4.47 -19.39 -51.30
C GLY A 134 -4.69 -20.52 -52.29
N THR A 135 -3.64 -20.87 -53.02
CA THR A 135 -3.63 -21.98 -54.00
C THR A 135 -3.76 -23.36 -53.38
N SER A 136 -3.51 -23.48 -52.07
CA SER A 136 -3.73 -24.68 -51.25
C SER A 136 -4.14 -24.27 -49.82
N PRO A 137 -4.66 -25.19 -48.98
CA PRO A 137 -4.97 -24.86 -47.58
C PRO A 137 -3.74 -24.41 -46.78
N GLN A 138 -2.57 -24.98 -47.08
CA GLN A 138 -1.29 -24.53 -46.53
C GLN A 138 -1.04 -23.04 -46.85
N MET A 139 -1.32 -22.61 -48.08
CA MET A 139 -1.15 -21.20 -48.44
C MET A 139 -2.13 -20.25 -47.76
N VAL A 140 -3.27 -20.73 -47.25
CA VAL A 140 -4.16 -19.94 -46.39
C VAL A 140 -3.46 -19.61 -45.06
N LEU A 141 -2.77 -20.59 -44.46
CA LEU A 141 -1.95 -20.36 -43.26
C LEU A 141 -0.84 -19.34 -43.53
N HIS A 142 -0.12 -19.44 -44.65
CA HIS A 142 0.90 -18.45 -45.01
C HIS A 142 0.31 -17.04 -45.18
N ALA A 143 -0.89 -16.94 -45.77
CA ALA A 143 -1.58 -15.66 -45.88
C ALA A 143 -1.96 -15.08 -44.51
N ALA A 144 -2.48 -15.91 -43.61
CA ALA A 144 -2.79 -15.50 -42.24
C ALA A 144 -1.53 -15.08 -41.45
N ARG A 145 -0.44 -15.86 -41.53
CA ARG A 145 0.86 -15.56 -40.92
C ARG A 145 1.45 -14.22 -41.39
N SER A 146 1.35 -13.93 -42.70
CA SER A 146 1.75 -12.64 -43.27
C SER A 146 0.90 -11.48 -42.72
N LEU A 147 -0.43 -11.67 -42.60
CA LEU A 147 -1.32 -10.66 -42.04
C LEU A 147 -1.03 -10.37 -40.56
N VAL A 148 -0.87 -11.40 -39.72
CA VAL A 148 -0.65 -11.25 -38.26
C VAL A 148 0.73 -10.72 -37.91
N SER A 149 1.69 -10.80 -38.85
CA SER A 149 3.06 -10.31 -38.70
C SER A 149 3.32 -8.98 -39.42
N ASP A 150 2.27 -8.35 -39.97
CA ASP A 150 2.36 -7.14 -40.80
C ASP A 150 3.40 -7.26 -41.93
N ASN A 151 3.59 -8.49 -42.45
CA ASN A 151 4.57 -8.81 -43.48
C ASN A 151 3.88 -8.83 -44.85
N PHE A 152 3.40 -7.67 -45.30
CA PHE A 152 2.62 -7.56 -46.53
C PHE A 152 3.52 -7.65 -47.78
N GLY A 153 3.15 -8.50 -48.73
CA GLY A 153 3.77 -8.54 -50.06
C GLY A 153 3.45 -7.32 -50.93
N ASN A 154 4.04 -7.28 -52.14
CA ASN A 154 3.73 -6.28 -53.16
C ASN A 154 2.24 -6.33 -53.53
N THR A 155 1.66 -5.15 -53.81
CA THR A 155 0.24 -5.04 -54.20
C THR A 155 0.14 -5.14 -55.73
N GLU A 156 -0.68 -6.07 -56.22
CA GLU A 156 -1.00 -6.20 -57.65
C GLU A 156 -2.51 -5.99 -57.85
N GLY A 157 -2.90 -5.12 -58.77
CA GLY A 157 -4.30 -4.82 -59.05
C GLY A 157 -4.53 -3.58 -59.92
N ASP A 158 -5.66 -3.56 -60.62
CA ASP A 158 -6.16 -2.42 -61.41
C ASP A 158 -7.25 -1.68 -60.60
N GLY A 159 -7.40 -0.38 -60.81
CA GLY A 159 -7.98 0.59 -59.89
C GLY A 159 -9.33 0.26 -59.21
N GLN A 160 -9.49 0.84 -58.01
CA GLN A 160 -10.70 1.05 -57.18
C GLN A 160 -11.54 -0.16 -56.67
N HIS A 161 -11.67 -1.29 -57.39
CA HIS A 161 -12.63 -2.37 -57.01
C HIS A 161 -12.03 -3.52 -56.17
N MET A 162 -10.85 -4.04 -56.54
CA MET A 162 -10.22 -5.18 -55.87
C MET A 162 -8.69 -5.04 -55.83
N GLN A 163 -8.11 -5.09 -54.64
CA GLN A 163 -6.65 -5.08 -54.42
C GLN A 163 -6.19 -6.43 -53.90
N ILE A 164 -5.10 -6.96 -54.44
CA ILE A 164 -4.61 -8.30 -54.10
C ILE A 164 -3.16 -8.21 -53.67
N ARG A 165 -2.85 -8.80 -52.51
CA ARG A 165 -1.49 -8.99 -52.05
C ARG A 165 -1.09 -10.44 -52.26
N ASN A 166 -0.05 -10.62 -53.06
CA ASN A 166 0.50 -11.91 -53.38
C ASN A 166 1.60 -12.25 -52.35
N ILE A 167 1.46 -13.42 -51.72
CA ILE A 167 2.36 -13.90 -50.67
C ILE A 167 3.01 -15.17 -51.23
N PRO A 168 4.24 -15.06 -51.79
CA PRO A 168 4.90 -16.21 -52.36
C PRO A 168 5.20 -17.24 -51.27
N TRP A 169 5.14 -18.52 -51.64
CA TRP A 169 5.68 -19.57 -50.79
C TRP A 169 7.16 -19.31 -50.51
N GLN A 170 7.48 -19.05 -49.25
CA GLN A 170 8.86 -18.98 -48.77
C GLN A 170 9.02 -19.99 -47.65
N ARG A 171 10.05 -20.84 -47.78
CA ARG A 171 10.43 -21.78 -46.71
C ARG A 171 11.05 -20.98 -45.57
N LEU A 172 10.22 -20.51 -44.64
CA LEU A 172 10.64 -19.85 -43.40
C LEU A 172 11.16 -20.92 -42.42
N LEU A 173 12.32 -21.52 -42.72
CA LEU A 173 13.04 -22.29 -41.72
C LEU A 173 14.01 -21.35 -41.00
N PRO A 174 13.92 -21.21 -39.67
CA PRO A 174 14.95 -20.52 -38.90
C PRO A 174 16.29 -21.25 -39.11
N GLN A 175 17.27 -20.58 -39.70
CA GLN A 175 18.57 -21.20 -40.03
C GLN A 175 19.51 -21.30 -38.81
N THR A 176 19.11 -20.78 -37.65
CA THR A 176 19.97 -20.67 -36.47
C THR A 176 19.29 -21.21 -35.22
N ARG A 177 19.92 -22.22 -34.59
CA ARG A 177 19.62 -22.64 -33.21
C ARG A 177 19.98 -21.49 -32.27
N ARG A 178 19.00 -20.95 -31.56
CA ARG A 178 19.25 -20.08 -30.40
C ARG A 178 19.30 -20.95 -29.15
N GLN A 179 20.21 -20.64 -28.21
CA GLN A 179 20.11 -21.14 -26.85
C GLN A 179 18.92 -20.47 -26.14
N PRO A 180 18.23 -21.14 -25.22
CA PRO A 180 17.10 -20.55 -24.50
C PRO A 180 17.61 -19.36 -23.68
N SER A 181 16.81 -18.29 -23.55
CA SER A 181 17.15 -17.15 -22.67
C SER A 181 17.02 -17.50 -21.19
N LYS A 182 16.26 -18.55 -20.84
CA LYS A 182 16.09 -19.07 -19.48
C LYS A 182 16.84 -20.39 -19.30
N SER A 183 17.61 -20.52 -18.21
CA SER A 183 18.19 -21.80 -17.79
C SER A 183 17.10 -22.85 -17.53
N SER A 184 17.41 -24.12 -17.79
CA SER A 184 16.52 -25.29 -17.74
C SER A 184 15.99 -25.68 -16.35
N SER A 185 15.61 -24.73 -15.50
CA SER A 185 14.75 -25.00 -14.35
C SER A 185 13.37 -25.36 -14.90
N GLY A 186 13.04 -26.65 -14.92
CA GLY A 186 11.89 -27.17 -15.65
C GLY A 186 10.56 -26.50 -15.27
N PHE A 187 9.71 -26.27 -16.27
CA PHE A 187 8.39 -25.67 -16.10
C PHE A 187 7.54 -26.44 -15.06
N SER A 188 6.59 -25.73 -14.45
CA SER A 188 5.54 -26.33 -13.62
C SER A 188 4.17 -25.79 -14.01
N LEU A 189 3.14 -26.64 -13.97
CA LEU A 189 1.78 -26.27 -14.38
C LEU A 189 1.20 -25.09 -13.57
N HIS A 190 1.55 -24.95 -12.29
CA HIS A 190 0.97 -23.89 -11.44
C HIS A 190 1.36 -22.47 -11.91
N SER A 191 2.61 -22.29 -12.36
CA SER A 191 3.17 -21.02 -12.84
C SER A 191 3.34 -20.97 -14.36
N LEU A 192 2.82 -21.97 -15.10
CA LEU A 192 3.07 -22.09 -16.53
C LEU A 192 2.66 -20.86 -17.32
N PHE A 193 1.54 -20.24 -16.97
CA PHE A 193 1.02 -19.02 -17.62
C PHE A 193 1.36 -17.75 -16.84
N THR A 194 2.56 -17.68 -16.25
CA THR A 194 3.14 -16.48 -15.63
C THR A 194 4.50 -16.14 -16.26
N THR A 195 5.14 -15.07 -15.79
CA THR A 195 6.52 -14.69 -16.16
C THR A 195 7.57 -15.71 -15.73
N ASP A 196 7.26 -16.62 -14.80
CA ASP A 196 8.14 -17.74 -14.46
C ASP A 196 8.04 -18.84 -15.52
N GLY A 197 6.86 -19.00 -16.12
CA GLY A 197 6.57 -19.93 -17.22
C GLY A 197 6.81 -19.34 -18.62
N VAL A 198 5.76 -19.41 -19.47
CA VAL A 198 5.84 -19.17 -20.93
C VAL A 198 5.95 -17.70 -21.33
N TYR A 199 5.80 -16.77 -20.39
CA TYR A 199 5.97 -15.35 -20.64
C TYR A 199 7.42 -14.92 -20.36
N GLU A 200 8.05 -14.23 -21.31
CA GLU A 200 9.38 -13.65 -21.17
C GLU A 200 9.26 -12.15 -20.82
N GLN A 201 9.71 -11.76 -19.63
CA GLN A 201 9.87 -10.35 -19.26
C GLN A 201 11.29 -9.89 -19.60
N ARG A 202 11.42 -8.79 -20.37
CA ARG A 202 12.71 -8.16 -20.66
C ARG A 202 12.87 -6.91 -19.80
N GLU A 203 14.07 -6.64 -19.29
CA GLU A 203 14.33 -5.51 -18.38
C GLU A 203 13.93 -4.15 -18.96
N GLU A 204 14.12 -3.96 -20.27
CA GLU A 204 13.84 -2.68 -20.94
C GLU A 204 12.36 -2.47 -21.29
N GLU A 205 11.51 -3.47 -21.05
CA GLU A 205 10.12 -3.51 -21.46
C GLU A 205 9.20 -3.65 -20.25
N LEU A 206 8.05 -3.00 -20.29
CA LEU A 206 7.09 -3.05 -19.18
C LEU A 206 6.24 -4.33 -19.19
N HIS A 207 5.91 -4.84 -20.37
CA HIS A 207 4.97 -5.94 -20.54
C HIS A 207 5.65 -7.18 -21.13
N PRO A 208 5.21 -8.39 -20.74
CA PRO A 208 5.84 -9.63 -21.17
C PRO A 208 5.59 -9.96 -22.65
N THR A 209 6.51 -10.77 -23.19
CA THR A 209 6.41 -11.42 -24.50
C THR A 209 5.87 -12.82 -24.37
N LEU A 210 4.87 -13.18 -25.17
CA LEU A 210 4.45 -14.55 -25.41
C LEU A 210 5.28 -15.16 -26.54
N ASP A 211 6.13 -16.13 -26.22
CA ASP A 211 6.92 -16.87 -27.21
C ASP A 211 6.73 -18.39 -27.07
N LEU A 212 5.68 -18.90 -27.68
CA LEU A 212 5.36 -20.33 -27.72
C LEU A 212 4.75 -20.75 -29.05
N CYS A 213 4.64 -22.06 -29.26
CA CYS A 213 4.11 -22.65 -30.48
C CYS A 213 2.98 -23.65 -30.21
N PHE A 214 1.89 -23.58 -30.97
CA PHE A 214 0.83 -24.58 -31.00
C PHE A 214 1.09 -25.63 -32.08
N GLU A 215 1.15 -26.91 -31.70
CA GLU A 215 1.24 -28.01 -32.65
C GLU A 215 -0.17 -28.37 -33.17
N VAL A 216 -0.41 -28.13 -34.46
CA VAL A 216 -1.74 -28.30 -35.08
C VAL A 216 -1.68 -29.44 -36.09
N ASN A 217 -2.11 -30.62 -35.66
CA ASN A 217 -2.12 -31.84 -36.49
C ASN A 217 -3.53 -32.40 -36.76
N ASP A 218 -4.55 -31.87 -36.08
CA ASP A 218 -5.94 -32.31 -36.18
C ASP A 218 -6.81 -31.13 -36.66
N ALA A 219 -7.77 -31.43 -37.53
CA ALA A 219 -8.76 -30.48 -38.02
C ALA A 219 -10.11 -30.59 -37.31
N ALA A 220 -10.24 -31.48 -36.31
CA ALA A 220 -11.43 -31.65 -35.52
C ALA A 220 -11.92 -30.33 -34.94
N GLU A 221 -13.24 -30.17 -34.92
CA GLU A 221 -13.88 -28.91 -34.56
C GLU A 221 -13.54 -28.49 -33.13
N GLU A 222 -13.75 -29.40 -32.18
CA GLU A 222 -13.50 -29.19 -30.76
C GLU A 222 -12.04 -28.81 -30.45
N ALA A 223 -11.07 -29.54 -31.05
CA ALA A 223 -9.65 -29.26 -30.85
C ALA A 223 -9.25 -27.89 -31.41
N THR A 224 -9.80 -27.51 -32.57
CA THR A 224 -9.56 -26.18 -33.15
C THR A 224 -10.09 -25.08 -32.23
N ILE A 225 -11.33 -25.22 -31.74
CA ILE A 225 -11.95 -24.24 -30.85
C ILE A 225 -11.11 -24.10 -29.57
N ALA A 226 -10.72 -25.22 -28.96
CA ALA A 226 -9.88 -25.23 -27.77
C ALA A 226 -8.54 -24.49 -27.98
N CYS A 227 -7.85 -24.73 -29.10
CA CYS A 227 -6.62 -24.00 -29.44
C CYS A 227 -6.87 -22.51 -29.65
N VAL A 228 -7.94 -22.13 -30.35
CA VAL A 228 -8.31 -20.74 -30.61
C VAL A 228 -8.59 -19.98 -29.31
N GLU A 229 -9.41 -20.55 -28.42
CA GLU A 229 -9.76 -19.91 -27.14
C GLU A 229 -8.52 -19.74 -26.26
N LEU A 230 -7.66 -20.76 -26.16
CA LEU A 230 -6.43 -20.69 -25.37
C LEU A 230 -5.43 -19.69 -25.96
N ALA A 231 -5.24 -19.67 -27.28
CA ALA A 231 -4.31 -18.76 -27.96
C ALA A 231 -4.73 -17.29 -27.79
N ALA A 232 -6.02 -16.98 -27.94
CA ALA A 232 -6.55 -15.65 -27.70
C ALA A 232 -6.35 -15.23 -26.23
N ARG A 233 -6.61 -16.13 -25.27
CA ARG A 233 -6.42 -15.85 -23.85
C ARG A 233 -4.95 -15.63 -23.47
N LEU A 234 -4.03 -16.43 -24.02
CA LEU A 234 -2.59 -16.25 -23.80
C LEU A 234 -2.11 -14.90 -24.33
N ALA A 235 -2.50 -14.54 -25.55
CA ALA A 235 -2.11 -13.27 -26.14
C ALA A 235 -2.71 -12.05 -25.40
N LEU A 236 -3.90 -12.19 -24.81
CA LEU A 236 -4.53 -11.16 -23.98
C LEU A 236 -3.67 -10.79 -22.74
N SER A 237 -2.88 -11.74 -22.24
CA SER A 237 -1.96 -11.56 -21.11
C SER A 237 -0.55 -11.13 -21.50
N ALA A 238 -0.30 -10.78 -22.77
CA ALA A 238 1.02 -10.37 -23.26
C ALA A 238 1.01 -8.93 -23.78
N GLY A 239 2.11 -8.20 -23.62
CA GLY A 239 2.35 -6.95 -24.37
C GLY A 239 2.86 -7.19 -25.78
N TYR A 240 3.46 -8.37 -26.01
CA TYR A 240 4.08 -8.76 -27.27
C TYR A 240 3.81 -10.23 -27.59
N VAL A 241 3.70 -10.57 -28.88
CA VAL A 241 3.51 -11.94 -29.35
C VAL A 241 4.49 -12.25 -30.49
N CYS A 242 5.16 -13.39 -30.42
CA CYS A 242 6.05 -13.89 -31.46
C CYS A 242 5.30 -14.78 -32.47
N PHE A 243 5.33 -14.41 -33.74
CA PHE A 243 4.74 -15.14 -34.86
C PHE A 243 5.83 -15.85 -35.70
N PRO A 244 5.55 -17.07 -36.22
CA PRO A 244 4.28 -17.80 -36.16
C PRO A 244 3.95 -18.33 -34.76
N LEU A 245 2.67 -18.41 -34.42
CA LEU A 245 2.18 -19.04 -33.19
C LEU A 245 1.92 -20.54 -33.35
N THR A 246 1.94 -21.06 -34.57
CA THR A 246 1.59 -22.45 -34.89
C THR A 246 2.70 -23.17 -35.64
N ASP A 247 2.77 -24.49 -35.49
CA ASP A 247 3.46 -25.44 -36.37
C ASP A 247 2.43 -26.45 -36.88
N CYS A 248 2.36 -26.67 -38.19
CA CYS A 248 1.34 -27.51 -38.81
C CYS A 248 1.92 -28.54 -39.79
N GLY A 249 1.42 -29.78 -39.75
CA GLY A 249 1.79 -30.84 -40.69
C GLY A 249 3.27 -31.25 -40.59
N GLU A 250 3.99 -31.22 -41.71
CA GLU A 250 5.42 -31.58 -41.77
C GLU A 250 6.36 -30.39 -41.47
N GLU A 251 5.83 -29.24 -41.01
CA GLU A 251 6.62 -28.13 -40.49
C GLU A 251 7.29 -28.51 -39.15
N LYS A 252 8.20 -29.48 -39.15
CA LYS A 252 9.05 -29.75 -37.99
C LYS A 252 10.14 -28.71 -37.93
N ALA A 253 9.89 -27.62 -37.22
CA ALA A 253 10.95 -26.72 -36.81
C ALA A 253 11.73 -27.37 -35.65
N GLU A 254 13.05 -27.54 -35.79
CA GLU A 254 13.95 -27.83 -34.65
C GLU A 254 14.09 -26.57 -33.77
N ASN A 255 12.98 -26.06 -33.23
CA ASN A 255 12.95 -24.84 -32.44
C ASN A 255 12.87 -25.17 -30.95
N GLN A 256 13.69 -24.50 -30.14
CA GLN A 256 13.69 -24.63 -28.68
C GLN A 256 12.54 -23.84 -27.99
N ARG A 257 11.39 -23.66 -28.67
CA ARG A 257 10.23 -22.94 -28.13
C ARG A 257 9.44 -23.84 -27.19
N PHE A 258 8.59 -23.24 -26.35
CA PHE A 258 7.62 -24.02 -25.60
C PHE A 258 6.47 -24.45 -26.53
N HIS A 259 6.15 -25.74 -26.57
CA HIS A 259 5.10 -26.29 -27.44
C HIS A 259 3.81 -26.58 -26.67
N ILE A 260 2.66 -26.27 -27.25
CA ILE A 260 1.34 -26.67 -26.76
C ILE A 260 0.71 -27.58 -27.80
N SER A 261 0.32 -28.79 -27.38
CA SER A 261 -0.43 -29.73 -28.21
C SER A 261 -1.77 -30.02 -27.55
N ILE A 262 -2.85 -29.87 -28.31
CA ILE A 262 -4.22 -30.10 -27.84
C ILE A 262 -4.87 -31.09 -28.80
N GLY A 263 -5.44 -32.18 -28.27
CA GLY A 263 -6.06 -33.18 -29.13
C GLY A 263 -6.97 -34.16 -28.40
N ASN A 264 -7.81 -34.83 -29.18
CA ASN A 264 -8.69 -35.87 -28.67
C ASN A 264 -7.95 -37.20 -28.55
N ALA A 265 -8.14 -37.89 -27.41
CA ALA A 265 -7.56 -39.20 -27.14
C ALA A 265 -8.68 -40.19 -26.79
N ALA A 266 -9.18 -40.92 -27.80
CA ALA A 266 -10.31 -41.85 -27.65
C ALA A 266 -10.10 -42.94 -26.58
N ASN A 267 -8.84 -43.35 -26.36
CA ASN A 267 -8.47 -44.37 -25.38
C ASN A 267 -8.08 -43.79 -23.99
N ASN A 268 -8.02 -42.47 -23.82
CA ASN A 268 -7.66 -41.88 -22.54
C ASN A 268 -8.90 -41.87 -21.63
N PRO A 269 -8.88 -42.48 -20.44
CA PRO A 269 -10.02 -42.46 -19.53
C PRO A 269 -10.34 -41.06 -18.97
N ALA A 270 -9.41 -40.10 -19.02
CA ALA A 270 -9.48 -38.80 -18.33
C ALA A 270 -9.10 -37.61 -19.22
N ALA A 271 -9.57 -36.41 -18.86
CA ALA A 271 -9.00 -35.16 -19.39
C ALA A 271 -7.70 -34.85 -18.62
N GLU A 272 -6.61 -34.54 -19.31
CA GLU A 272 -5.28 -34.41 -18.73
C GLU A 272 -4.48 -33.28 -19.39
N ALA A 273 -3.75 -32.51 -18.57
CA ALA A 273 -2.70 -31.58 -18.98
C ALA A 273 -1.36 -32.05 -18.39
N THR A 274 -0.37 -32.34 -19.24
CA THR A 274 0.92 -32.91 -18.85
C THR A 274 2.09 -32.10 -19.43
N LEU A 275 3.12 -31.83 -18.64
CA LEU A 275 4.42 -31.37 -19.13
C LEU A 275 5.25 -32.57 -19.61
N VAL A 276 5.59 -32.58 -20.89
CA VAL A 276 6.37 -33.62 -21.57
C VAL A 276 7.70 -33.03 -22.03
N GLU A 277 8.80 -33.78 -21.92
CA GLU A 277 10.13 -33.39 -22.44
C GLU A 277 10.61 -31.99 -21.99
N GLU A 278 10.15 -31.54 -20.82
CA GLU A 278 10.44 -30.24 -20.17
C GLU A 278 9.96 -28.98 -20.91
N HIS A 279 9.72 -29.00 -22.22
CA HIS A 279 9.33 -27.83 -23.01
C HIS A 279 8.00 -27.98 -23.77
N LYS A 280 7.15 -28.93 -23.37
CA LYS A 280 5.87 -29.17 -24.05
C LYS A 280 4.72 -29.37 -23.08
N LEU A 281 3.63 -28.65 -23.26
CA LEU A 281 2.33 -28.93 -22.65
C LEU A 281 1.49 -29.78 -23.60
N ARG A 282 1.08 -30.96 -23.13
CA ARG A 282 0.13 -31.83 -23.83
C ARG A 282 -1.21 -31.81 -23.10
N ILE A 283 -2.26 -31.35 -23.78
CA ILE A 283 -3.64 -31.36 -23.30
C ILE A 283 -4.43 -32.39 -24.11
N VAL A 284 -4.96 -33.40 -23.45
CA VAL A 284 -5.73 -34.47 -24.09
C VAL A 284 -6.99 -34.78 -23.30
N ALA A 285 -8.08 -35.06 -24.01
CA ALA A 285 -9.33 -35.51 -23.39
C ALA A 285 -10.11 -36.39 -24.37
N LYS A 286 -11.18 -37.02 -23.89
CA LYS A 286 -12.16 -37.66 -24.77
C LYS A 286 -12.94 -36.60 -25.56
N PRO A 287 -13.39 -36.91 -26.79
CA PRO A 287 -14.29 -36.01 -27.52
C PRO A 287 -15.49 -35.59 -26.65
N GLY A 288 -15.78 -34.29 -26.61
CA GLY A 288 -16.82 -33.67 -25.78
C GLY A 288 -16.34 -33.13 -24.43
N GLU A 289 -15.21 -33.61 -23.91
CA GLU A 289 -14.62 -33.18 -22.63
C GLU A 289 -13.43 -32.23 -22.81
N LEU A 290 -12.88 -32.12 -24.02
CA LEU A 290 -11.67 -31.34 -24.31
C LEU A 290 -11.93 -29.84 -24.15
N LEU A 291 -12.99 -29.34 -24.77
CA LEU A 291 -13.32 -27.92 -24.72
C LEU A 291 -13.73 -27.46 -23.31
N PRO A 292 -14.60 -28.17 -22.56
CA PRO A 292 -14.86 -27.87 -21.15
C PRO A 292 -13.59 -27.83 -20.31
N PHE A 293 -12.68 -28.77 -20.50
CA PHE A 293 -11.42 -28.81 -19.77
C PHE A 293 -10.53 -27.61 -20.08
N VAL A 294 -10.36 -27.23 -21.36
CA VAL A 294 -9.57 -26.04 -21.72
C VAL A 294 -10.17 -24.74 -21.17
N ARG A 295 -11.50 -24.63 -21.14
CA ARG A 295 -12.19 -23.49 -20.52
C ARG A 295 -11.98 -23.42 -19.01
N GLU A 296 -11.89 -24.55 -18.32
CA GLU A 296 -11.47 -24.63 -16.91
C GLU A 296 -10.05 -24.07 -16.73
N LEU A 297 -9.10 -24.45 -17.60
CA LEU A 297 -7.73 -23.89 -17.57
C LEU A 297 -7.74 -22.37 -17.80
N ILE A 298 -8.50 -21.88 -18.78
CA ILE A 298 -8.62 -20.44 -19.07
C ILE A 298 -9.16 -19.66 -17.87
N ALA A 299 -10.09 -20.23 -17.12
CA ALA A 299 -10.69 -19.59 -15.95
C ALA A 299 -9.74 -19.55 -14.75
N GLU A 300 -8.95 -20.61 -14.51
CA GLU A 300 -8.15 -20.75 -13.29
C GLU A 300 -6.65 -20.45 -13.47
N TRP A 301 -6.05 -20.77 -14.62
CA TRP A 301 -4.58 -20.74 -14.80
C TRP A 301 -4.00 -19.35 -15.07
N PHE A 302 -4.86 -18.35 -15.21
CA PHE A 302 -4.47 -16.96 -15.41
C PHE A 302 -4.74 -16.08 -14.18
N VAL A 303 -5.28 -16.67 -13.11
CA VAL A 303 -5.44 -15.97 -11.83
C VAL A 303 -4.04 -15.66 -11.27
N PRO A 304 -3.78 -14.42 -10.80
CA PRO A 304 -2.51 -14.04 -10.17
C PRO A 304 -2.20 -14.90 -8.94
N LEU A 305 -1.01 -15.49 -8.88
CA LEU A 305 -0.62 -16.46 -7.83
C LEU A 305 -0.32 -15.82 -6.47
N ASP A 306 -0.15 -14.51 -6.45
CA ASP A 306 0.21 -13.69 -5.29
C ASP A 306 -0.99 -13.35 -4.39
N VAL A 307 -2.23 -13.66 -4.80
CA VAL A 307 -3.44 -13.42 -4.02
C VAL A 307 -3.71 -14.60 -3.09
N LEU A 308 -3.20 -14.50 -1.86
CA LEU A 308 -3.26 -15.57 -0.83
C LEU A 308 -4.67 -15.96 -0.40
N ALA A 309 -5.67 -15.11 -0.65
CA ALA A 309 -7.05 -15.43 -0.33
C ALA A 309 -7.62 -16.55 -1.22
N GLU A 310 -7.02 -16.83 -2.37
CA GLU A 310 -7.52 -17.88 -3.25
C GLU A 310 -7.13 -19.27 -2.74
N GLY A 311 -8.11 -20.16 -2.63
CA GLY A 311 -7.94 -21.52 -2.07
C GLY A 311 -7.66 -22.61 -3.12
N THR A 312 -7.19 -22.24 -4.30
CA THR A 312 -6.99 -23.18 -5.42
C THR A 312 -5.69 -23.97 -5.28
N TRP A 313 -5.55 -25.06 -6.05
CA TRP A 313 -4.33 -25.87 -6.02
C TRP A 313 -3.10 -25.06 -6.47
N ARG A 314 -3.28 -24.11 -7.41
CA ARG A 314 -2.20 -23.23 -7.88
C ARG A 314 -1.66 -22.35 -6.76
N HIS A 315 -2.55 -21.74 -5.98
CA HIS A 315 -2.19 -20.87 -4.87
C HIS A 315 -1.57 -21.66 -3.71
N ARG A 316 -2.10 -22.86 -3.40
CA ARG A 316 -1.49 -23.77 -2.41
C ARG A 316 -0.05 -24.12 -2.78
N PHE A 317 0.19 -24.49 -4.04
CA PHE A 317 1.54 -24.84 -4.51
C PHE A 317 2.46 -23.61 -4.61
N ALA A 318 1.94 -22.46 -5.07
CA ALA A 318 2.68 -21.21 -5.09
C ALA A 318 3.09 -20.75 -3.69
N ALA A 319 2.20 -20.88 -2.70
CA ALA A 319 2.51 -20.57 -1.30
C ALA A 319 3.60 -21.50 -0.74
N LEU A 320 3.56 -22.80 -1.09
CA LEU A 320 4.60 -23.77 -0.72
C LEU A 320 5.97 -23.43 -1.35
N GLN A 321 5.97 -22.83 -2.54
CA GLN A 321 7.17 -22.37 -3.25
C GLN A 321 7.50 -20.88 -2.99
N SER A 322 6.78 -20.22 -2.07
CA SER A 322 6.91 -18.78 -1.87
C SER A 322 8.31 -18.42 -1.37
N PRO A 323 8.93 -17.35 -1.91
CA PRO A 323 10.19 -16.85 -1.34
C PRO A 323 9.97 -16.25 0.05
N HIS A 324 8.76 -15.75 0.34
CA HIS A 324 8.37 -15.17 1.63
C HIS A 324 8.19 -16.24 2.73
N PRO A 325 9.02 -16.22 3.79
CA PRO A 325 9.02 -17.29 4.80
C PRO A 325 7.71 -17.45 5.57
N ASP A 326 6.97 -16.37 5.82
CA ASP A 326 5.68 -16.39 6.53
C ASP A 326 4.58 -17.11 5.76
N ILE A 327 4.55 -16.94 4.43
CA ILE A 327 3.63 -17.62 3.51
C ILE A 327 4.03 -19.09 3.38
N ARG A 328 5.32 -19.35 3.13
CA ARG A 328 5.85 -20.70 2.95
C ARG A 328 5.64 -21.58 4.18
N ARG A 329 5.98 -21.08 5.38
CA ARG A 329 5.80 -21.81 6.63
C ARG A 329 4.34 -22.18 6.89
N ARG A 330 3.40 -21.27 6.62
CA ARG A 330 1.96 -21.56 6.74
C ARG A 330 1.53 -22.65 5.77
N ALA A 331 2.00 -22.61 4.52
CA ALA A 331 1.72 -23.66 3.53
C ALA A 331 2.29 -25.03 3.94
N GLU A 332 3.54 -25.08 4.43
CA GLU A 332 4.19 -26.30 4.92
C GLU A 332 3.43 -26.89 6.12
N LEU A 333 3.10 -26.08 7.11
CA LEU A 333 2.30 -26.49 8.27
C LEU A 333 0.89 -26.93 7.85
N GLY A 334 0.29 -26.23 6.90
CA GLY A 334 -1.02 -26.55 6.33
C GLY A 334 -1.06 -27.91 5.63
N LEU A 335 -0.04 -28.21 4.83
CA LEU A 335 0.15 -29.51 4.17
C LEU A 335 0.32 -30.64 5.20
N GLN A 336 1.18 -30.45 6.20
CA GLN A 336 1.42 -31.43 7.26
C GLN A 336 0.16 -31.66 8.10
N MET A 337 -0.56 -30.58 8.45
CA MET A 337 -1.84 -30.64 9.13
C MET A 337 -2.86 -31.46 8.33
N PHE A 338 -3.03 -31.18 7.03
CA PHE A 338 -3.96 -31.90 6.16
C PHE A 338 -3.70 -33.42 6.16
N ALA A 339 -2.42 -33.82 6.11
CA ALA A 339 -2.03 -35.22 6.15
C ALA A 339 -2.44 -35.91 7.47
N LYS A 340 -2.23 -35.23 8.60
CA LYS A 340 -2.61 -35.75 9.92
C LYS A 340 -4.13 -35.81 10.12
N LEU A 341 -4.85 -34.78 9.69
CA LEU A 341 -6.32 -34.75 9.73
C LEU A 341 -6.93 -35.88 8.90
N SER A 342 -6.28 -36.31 7.82
CA SER A 342 -6.76 -37.40 6.99
C SER A 342 -6.57 -38.79 7.62
N GLY A 343 -5.59 -38.96 8.52
CA GLY A 343 -5.22 -40.24 9.12
C GLY A 343 -5.57 -40.42 10.59
N SER A 344 -6.13 -39.42 11.28
CA SER A 344 -6.40 -39.48 12.73
C SER A 344 -7.69 -38.74 13.11
N GLU A 345 -8.32 -39.13 14.22
CA GLU A 345 -9.47 -38.42 14.79
C GLU A 345 -8.99 -37.23 15.63
N ILE A 346 -8.67 -36.13 14.96
CA ILE A 346 -8.31 -34.86 15.59
C ILE A 346 -9.58 -34.08 15.93
N LYS A 347 -9.66 -33.51 17.15
CA LYS A 347 -10.76 -32.64 17.59
C LYS A 347 -10.42 -31.16 17.54
N GLN A 348 -9.16 -30.80 17.76
CA GLN A 348 -8.76 -29.40 17.89
C GLN A 348 -7.36 -29.17 17.32
N VAL A 349 -7.14 -28.00 16.73
CA VAL A 349 -5.85 -27.50 16.25
C VAL A 349 -5.55 -26.20 16.97
N ASN A 350 -4.43 -26.16 17.66
CA ASN A 350 -3.90 -24.96 18.30
C ASN A 350 -2.78 -24.37 17.44
N VAL A 351 -2.93 -23.08 17.11
CA VAL A 351 -1.94 -22.32 16.33
C VAL A 351 -1.41 -21.19 17.20
N PRO A 352 -0.09 -20.96 17.28
CA PRO A 352 0.45 -19.85 18.05
C PRO A 352 0.05 -18.50 17.46
N GLU A 353 -0.08 -17.48 18.31
CA GLU A 353 -0.56 -16.13 17.97
C GLU A 353 0.03 -15.56 16.66
N HIS A 354 1.36 -15.62 16.50
CA HIS A 354 2.08 -15.06 15.33
C HIS A 354 1.79 -15.77 14.00
N LEU A 355 1.21 -16.97 14.06
CA LEU A 355 0.80 -17.74 12.89
C LEU A 355 -0.72 -17.81 12.75
N GLY A 356 -1.48 -17.56 13.84
CA GLY A 356 -2.89 -17.89 14.00
C GLY A 356 -3.83 -17.16 13.04
N LYS A 357 -3.45 -15.98 12.57
CA LYS A 357 -4.24 -15.18 11.64
C LYS A 357 -3.59 -15.08 10.24
N PRO A 358 -4.40 -14.91 9.17
CA PRO A 358 -5.86 -15.06 9.16
C PRO A 358 -6.29 -16.51 9.41
N VAL A 359 -7.34 -16.69 10.21
CA VAL A 359 -7.92 -18.00 10.56
C VAL A 359 -8.43 -18.72 9.30
N GLU A 360 -8.98 -17.95 8.36
CA GLU A 360 -9.56 -18.42 7.10
C GLU A 360 -8.52 -19.11 6.22
N LEU A 361 -7.26 -18.65 6.27
CA LEU A 361 -6.16 -19.30 5.55
C LEU A 361 -5.91 -20.70 6.09
N TRP A 362 -5.91 -20.90 7.42
CA TRP A 362 -5.77 -22.23 8.02
C TRP A 362 -6.90 -23.18 7.64
N GLN A 363 -8.15 -22.67 7.64
CA GLN A 363 -9.30 -23.44 7.18
C GLN A 363 -9.14 -23.89 5.73
N ARG A 364 -8.63 -23.01 4.86
CA ARG A 364 -8.38 -23.31 3.44
C ARG A 364 -7.23 -24.29 3.25
N LEU A 365 -6.15 -24.19 4.02
CA LEU A 365 -5.01 -25.11 3.90
C LEU A 365 -5.33 -26.50 4.48
N ALA A 366 -6.20 -26.61 5.48
CA ALA A 366 -6.57 -27.87 6.13
C ALA A 366 -7.53 -28.78 5.34
N GLY A 367 -8.22 -28.24 4.33
CA GLY A 367 -9.24 -28.97 3.57
C GLY A 367 -10.61 -29.08 4.28
N ALA A 368 -11.47 -29.96 3.76
CA ALA A 368 -12.90 -29.98 4.10
C ALA A 368 -13.22 -30.23 5.60
N LYS A 369 -12.40 -31.00 6.32
CA LYS A 369 -12.62 -31.33 7.75
C LYS A 369 -12.57 -30.13 8.70
N MET A 370 -11.85 -29.07 8.36
CA MET A 370 -11.93 -27.82 9.15
C MET A 370 -13.11 -26.96 8.72
N SER A 371 -13.54 -27.08 7.45
CA SER A 371 -14.62 -26.27 6.88
C SER A 371 -16.01 -26.73 7.33
N ASP A 372 -16.18 -28.01 7.70
CA ASP A 372 -17.43 -28.56 8.23
C ASP A 372 -17.60 -28.40 9.76
N GLY A 373 -16.61 -27.79 10.42
CA GLY A 373 -16.61 -27.54 11.86
C GLY A 373 -16.32 -28.77 12.73
N SER A 374 -15.95 -29.92 12.14
CA SER A 374 -15.62 -31.13 12.90
C SER A 374 -14.34 -31.00 13.73
N VAL A 375 -13.46 -30.07 13.36
CA VAL A 375 -12.21 -29.77 14.06
C VAL A 375 -12.18 -28.29 14.45
N LYS A 376 -11.95 -28.00 15.73
CA LYS A 376 -11.90 -26.63 16.26
C LYS A 376 -10.52 -26.01 16.03
N LEU A 377 -10.44 -24.83 15.40
CA LEU A 377 -9.22 -24.01 15.42
C LEU A 377 -9.20 -23.13 16.68
N GLN A 378 -8.08 -23.10 17.40
CA GLN A 378 -7.85 -22.20 18.51
C GLN A 378 -6.51 -21.48 18.33
N VAL A 379 -6.51 -20.16 18.49
CA VAL A 379 -5.26 -19.38 18.51
C VAL A 379 -4.76 -19.29 19.96
N GLU A 380 -3.55 -19.75 20.21
CA GLU A 380 -2.89 -19.67 21.52
C GLU A 380 -2.23 -18.30 21.68
N GLN A 381 -2.72 -17.53 22.66
CA GLN A 381 -2.17 -16.22 22.99
C GLN A 381 -0.76 -16.35 23.60
N ALA A 382 0.14 -15.48 23.17
CA ALA A 382 1.48 -15.40 23.74
C ALA A 382 1.39 -14.99 25.21
N LYS A 383 2.29 -15.56 26.02
CA LYS A 383 2.49 -15.17 27.42
C LYS A 383 3.74 -14.30 27.52
N PRO A 384 3.78 -13.34 28.45
CA PRO A 384 4.97 -12.54 28.64
C PRO A 384 6.14 -13.43 29.10
N VAL A 385 7.30 -13.24 28.50
CA VAL A 385 8.55 -13.89 28.93
C VAL A 385 9.17 -13.17 30.11
N TRP A 386 8.77 -11.93 30.35
CA TRP A 386 9.21 -11.10 31.45
C TRP A 386 8.23 -9.98 31.75
N THR A 387 8.13 -9.62 33.03
CA THR A 387 7.30 -8.52 33.52
C THR A 387 8.06 -7.70 34.56
N ALA A 388 7.83 -6.40 34.61
CA ALA A 388 8.34 -5.51 35.64
C ALA A 388 7.28 -4.52 36.11
N ASN A 389 7.28 -4.24 37.42
CA ASN A 389 6.31 -3.34 38.06
C ASN A 389 7.05 -2.18 38.73
N TRP A 390 6.40 -1.02 38.75
CA TRP A 390 6.89 0.18 39.41
C TRP A 390 5.77 0.85 40.19
N GLN A 391 6.07 1.39 41.36
CA GLN A 391 5.18 2.20 42.18
C GLN A 391 6.00 3.22 42.95
N ASP A 392 5.51 4.46 43.06
CA ASP A 392 6.18 5.54 43.77
C ASP A 392 5.18 6.36 44.59
N ASN A 393 5.64 7.02 45.66
CA ASN A 393 4.78 7.86 46.50
C ASN A 393 4.37 9.17 45.81
N GLY A 394 5.06 9.54 44.73
CA GLY A 394 4.77 10.72 43.92
C GLY A 394 5.48 11.99 44.39
N GLU A 395 5.50 12.98 43.51
CA GLU A 395 6.19 14.26 43.70
C GLU A 395 5.60 15.10 44.84
N LEU A 396 4.26 15.11 45.01
CA LEU A 396 3.61 15.87 46.08
C LEU A 396 3.98 15.36 47.47
N ALA A 397 4.27 14.06 47.62
CA ALA A 397 4.74 13.51 48.89
C ALA A 397 6.14 14.03 49.25
N GLU A 398 7.04 14.19 48.28
CA GLU A 398 8.38 14.76 48.51
C GLU A 398 8.32 16.27 48.78
N ILE A 399 7.46 16.99 48.04
CA ILE A 399 7.20 18.42 48.28
C ILE A 399 6.63 18.61 49.68
N GLU A 400 5.65 17.80 50.09
CA GLU A 400 5.07 17.85 51.44
C GLU A 400 6.14 17.64 52.52
N GLN A 401 7.01 16.64 52.37
CA GLN A 401 8.08 16.38 53.33
C GLN A 401 9.02 17.58 53.47
N TYR A 402 9.40 18.20 52.36
CA TYR A 402 10.20 19.43 52.38
C TYR A 402 9.44 20.58 53.03
N LEU A 403 8.15 20.75 52.69
CA LEU A 403 7.32 21.81 53.24
C LEU A 403 7.02 21.60 54.73
N LEU A 404 7.10 20.40 55.27
CA LEU A 404 6.99 20.22 56.73
C LEU A 404 8.32 20.52 57.44
N ALA A 405 9.45 20.31 56.75
CA ALA A 405 10.80 20.48 57.31
C ALA A 405 11.28 21.94 57.31
N VAL A 406 10.96 22.73 56.28
CA VAL A 406 11.48 24.11 56.13
C VAL A 406 11.21 25.01 57.33
N TRP A 407 10.07 24.82 58.01
CA TRP A 407 9.65 25.63 59.14
C TRP A 407 10.43 25.30 60.42
N THR A 408 11.30 24.30 60.37
CA THR A 408 12.22 23.91 61.45
C THR A 408 13.67 24.30 61.18
N GLU A 409 13.97 24.94 60.03
CA GLU A 409 15.32 25.39 59.67
C GLU A 409 15.71 26.71 60.40
N PRO A 410 16.98 26.86 60.84
CA PRO A 410 17.46 28.09 61.48
C PRO A 410 17.34 29.31 60.54
N GLY A 411 16.69 30.39 60.98
CA GLY A 411 16.41 31.58 60.15
C GLY A 411 14.95 31.75 59.72
N MET A 412 14.09 30.75 59.99
CA MET A 412 12.62 30.85 59.96
C MET A 412 12.05 31.18 61.36
N ASP A 413 12.80 31.86 62.22
CA ASP A 413 12.44 32.08 63.64
C ASP A 413 11.41 33.23 63.86
N GLU A 414 11.15 34.08 62.86
CA GLU A 414 10.18 35.21 62.91
C GLU A 414 8.81 34.90 62.26
N VAL A 415 8.40 33.62 62.24
CA VAL A 415 7.39 33.10 61.29
C VAL A 415 5.96 33.01 61.87
N HIS A 416 5.80 33.09 63.20
CA HIS A 416 4.50 33.04 63.86
C HIS A 416 3.61 34.25 63.53
N ASN A 417 2.32 34.00 63.25
CA ASN A 417 1.27 34.99 62.90
C ASN A 417 1.44 35.73 61.56
N LYS A 418 2.29 35.26 60.65
CA LYS A 418 2.40 35.81 59.29
C LYS A 418 1.63 34.97 58.27
N ALA A 419 1.11 35.63 57.25
CA ALA A 419 0.51 34.97 56.08
C ALA A 419 1.60 34.68 55.04
N TRP A 420 1.57 33.48 54.48
CA TRP A 420 2.55 32.99 53.52
C TRP A 420 1.86 32.56 52.23
N GLN A 421 2.58 32.69 51.12
CA GLN A 421 2.16 32.17 49.82
C GLN A 421 3.19 31.14 49.35
N ILE A 422 2.71 29.95 48.99
CA ILE A 422 3.53 28.85 48.50
C ILE A 422 3.13 28.60 47.04
N GLU A 423 4.01 28.97 46.13
CA GLU A 423 3.91 28.53 44.73
C GLU A 423 4.34 27.07 44.66
N VAL A 424 3.54 26.22 44.02
CA VAL A 424 3.88 24.82 43.75
C VAL A 424 3.65 24.53 42.28
N THR A 425 4.70 24.10 41.60
CA THR A 425 4.67 23.58 40.23
C THR A 425 4.69 22.06 40.27
N THR A 426 3.70 21.41 39.68
CA THR A 426 3.50 19.95 39.75
C THR A 426 2.84 19.45 38.46
N THR A 427 3.15 18.20 38.07
CA THR A 427 2.45 17.48 36.99
C THR A 427 1.06 16.99 37.40
N VAL A 428 0.81 16.84 38.70
CA VAL A 428 -0.49 16.41 39.25
C VAL A 428 -1.61 17.37 38.85
N SER A 429 -2.79 16.82 38.56
CA SER A 429 -3.94 17.62 38.16
C SER A 429 -4.39 18.60 39.24
N GLU A 430 -4.93 19.75 38.82
CA GLU A 430 -5.41 20.81 39.71
C GLU A 430 -6.41 20.33 40.80
N PRO A 431 -7.38 19.43 40.53
CA PRO A 431 -8.30 18.95 41.57
C PRO A 431 -7.58 18.20 42.70
N THR A 432 -6.65 17.30 42.34
CA THR A 432 -5.87 16.54 43.32
C THR A 432 -4.89 17.44 44.06
N PHE A 433 -4.28 18.40 43.36
CA PHE A 433 -3.47 19.43 44.00
C PHE A 433 -4.29 20.24 45.02
N ALA A 434 -5.51 20.68 44.69
CA ALA A 434 -6.33 21.50 45.57
C ALA A 434 -6.66 20.75 46.88
N LYS A 435 -7.02 19.47 46.78
CA LYS A 435 -7.27 18.59 47.93
C LYS A 435 -6.01 18.38 48.78
N TRP A 436 -4.86 18.16 48.15
CA TRP A 436 -3.56 18.04 48.82
C TRP A 436 -3.18 19.35 49.54
N ALA A 437 -3.36 20.49 48.86
CA ALA A 437 -3.02 21.82 49.37
C ALA A 437 -3.86 22.20 50.60
N GLU A 438 -5.17 21.91 50.59
CA GLU A 438 -6.06 22.11 51.75
C GLU A 438 -5.60 21.30 52.96
N GLN A 439 -5.33 20.01 52.75
CA GLN A 439 -4.86 19.11 53.83
C GLN A 439 -3.49 19.53 54.39
N LEU A 440 -2.59 19.99 53.52
CA LEU A 440 -1.28 20.46 53.94
C LEU A 440 -1.35 21.80 54.65
N ALA A 441 -2.20 22.73 54.19
CA ALA A 441 -2.43 24.01 54.87
C ALA A 441 -2.89 23.79 56.32
N ASP A 442 -3.85 22.89 56.52
CA ASP A 442 -4.34 22.51 57.85
C ASP A 442 -3.25 21.92 58.75
N ARG A 443 -2.35 21.11 58.17
CA ARG A 443 -1.23 20.50 58.90
C ARG A 443 -0.17 21.52 59.27
N LEU A 444 0.18 22.42 58.36
CA LEU A 444 1.13 23.50 58.61
C LEU A 444 0.61 24.47 59.67
N GLN A 445 -0.69 24.77 59.66
CA GLN A 445 -1.33 25.58 60.70
C GLN A 445 -1.26 24.90 62.08
N LYS A 446 -1.40 23.57 62.15
CA LYS A 446 -1.31 22.79 63.40
C LYS A 446 0.12 22.63 63.91
N ILE A 447 1.09 22.41 63.02
CA ILE A 447 2.48 22.08 63.39
C ILE A 447 3.32 23.34 63.59
N ALA A 448 3.20 24.33 62.68
CA ALA A 448 4.05 25.52 62.64
C ALA A 448 3.31 26.82 63.00
N GLY A 449 1.98 26.79 63.15
CA GLY A 449 1.19 27.97 63.50
C GLY A 449 1.10 29.02 62.39
N VAL A 450 1.30 28.62 61.14
CA VAL A 450 1.33 29.52 59.96
C VAL A 450 0.07 29.40 59.13
N THR A 451 -0.37 30.53 58.57
CA THR A 451 -1.43 30.55 57.56
C THR A 451 -0.80 30.61 56.18
N VAL A 452 -1.07 29.61 55.34
CA VAL A 452 -0.52 29.49 53.99
C VAL A 452 -1.62 29.56 52.94
N SER A 453 -1.31 30.16 51.80
CA SER A 453 -2.10 30.09 50.57
C SER A 453 -1.25 29.43 49.49
N PHE A 454 -1.86 28.59 48.67
CA PHE A 454 -1.16 27.86 47.62
C PHE A 454 -1.47 28.45 46.24
N VAL A 455 -0.45 28.50 45.38
CA VAL A 455 -0.59 28.80 43.95
C VAL A 455 -0.21 27.55 43.18
N TYR A 456 -1.16 27.02 42.42
CA TYR A 456 -0.95 25.89 41.52
C TYR A 456 -0.24 26.35 40.25
N ARG A 457 0.70 25.55 39.76
CA ARG A 457 1.22 25.65 38.39
C ARG A 457 1.39 24.26 37.82
N ASP A 458 1.02 24.11 36.55
CA ASP A 458 1.33 22.90 35.80
C ASP A 458 2.82 22.86 35.47
N ALA A 459 3.49 21.74 35.77
CA ALA A 459 4.88 21.52 35.38
C ALA A 459 5.01 21.25 33.87
N ASN A 460 3.94 20.81 33.22
CA ASN A 460 3.84 20.70 31.78
C ASN A 460 3.37 22.03 31.19
N LYS A 461 4.08 22.55 30.18
CA LYS A 461 3.86 23.89 29.62
C LYS A 461 3.74 24.98 30.71
N ALA A 462 4.66 24.97 31.66
CA ALA A 462 4.61 25.84 32.83
C ALA A 462 4.60 27.34 32.45
N GLY A 463 5.33 27.72 31.39
CA GLY A 463 5.29 29.06 30.83
C GLY A 463 3.89 29.49 30.35
N LEU A 464 3.23 28.66 29.55
CA LEU A 464 1.86 28.94 29.08
C LEU A 464 0.86 28.96 30.25
N ASN A 465 0.97 27.99 31.17
CA ASN A 465 0.11 27.94 32.35
C ASN A 465 0.24 29.22 33.20
N TRP A 466 1.46 29.67 33.49
CA TRP A 466 1.74 30.95 34.15
C TRP A 466 1.11 32.13 33.40
N ALA A 467 1.32 32.21 32.09
CA ALA A 467 0.80 33.32 31.30
C ALA A 467 -0.73 33.36 31.30
N LEU A 468 -1.41 32.21 31.23
CA LEU A 468 -2.86 32.13 31.23
C LEU A 468 -3.48 32.39 32.62
N GLN A 469 -2.87 31.89 33.69
CA GLN A 469 -3.42 32.01 35.04
C GLN A 469 -3.11 33.37 35.69
N ASP A 470 -1.92 33.92 35.48
CA ASP A 470 -1.49 35.12 36.20
C ASP A 470 -1.48 36.37 35.33
N VAL A 471 -0.99 36.25 34.09
CA VAL A 471 -0.71 37.40 33.24
C VAL A 471 -1.95 37.84 32.46
N LEU A 472 -2.65 36.91 31.81
CA LEU A 472 -3.85 37.20 31.01
C LEU A 472 -4.96 37.92 31.82
N PRO A 473 -5.31 37.51 33.06
CA PRO A 473 -6.32 38.23 33.84
C PRO A 473 -5.92 39.67 34.18
N GLN A 474 -4.62 39.93 34.37
CA GLN A 474 -4.10 41.27 34.64
C GLN A 474 -4.04 42.10 33.36
N LEU A 475 -3.64 41.51 32.23
CA LEU A 475 -3.68 42.16 30.92
C LEU A 475 -5.09 42.65 30.58
N LYS A 476 -6.13 41.85 30.83
CA LYS A 476 -7.54 42.24 30.61
C LYS A 476 -7.98 43.47 31.40
N GLN A 477 -7.28 43.82 32.48
CA GLN A 477 -7.60 44.98 33.31
C GLN A 477 -6.87 46.26 32.88
N LEU A 478 -5.87 46.16 32.00
CA LEU A 478 -5.12 47.33 31.56
C LEU A 478 -5.90 48.11 30.49
N PRO A 479 -6.02 49.44 30.64
CA PRO A 479 -6.63 50.27 29.61
C PRO A 479 -5.64 50.53 28.47
N LYS A 480 -6.14 50.55 27.22
CA LYS A 480 -5.43 51.07 26.04
C LYS A 480 -4.12 50.32 25.70
N ILE A 481 -4.12 48.99 25.79
CA ILE A 481 -3.03 48.18 25.24
C ILE A 481 -3.01 48.37 23.71
N GLU A 482 -1.85 48.73 23.16
CA GLU A 482 -1.63 48.78 21.71
C GLU A 482 -0.85 47.55 21.23
N SER A 483 0.15 47.10 22.00
CA SER A 483 0.98 45.94 21.67
C SER A 483 1.37 45.13 22.90
N VAL A 484 1.64 43.84 22.67
CA VAL A 484 2.15 42.90 23.68
C VAL A 484 3.43 42.25 23.14
N VAL A 485 4.47 42.18 23.96
CA VAL A 485 5.71 41.47 23.63
C VAL A 485 5.77 40.20 24.47
N LEU A 486 5.81 39.05 23.80
CA LEU A 486 6.12 37.73 24.37
C LEU A 486 7.60 37.47 24.15
N GLN A 487 8.38 37.52 25.23
CA GLN A 487 9.82 37.36 25.18
C GLN A 487 10.25 36.17 26.02
N ALA A 488 11.21 35.40 25.53
CA ALA A 488 11.83 34.31 26.27
C ALA A 488 13.36 34.36 26.13
N ARG A 489 14.09 33.84 27.13
CA ARG A 489 15.55 33.71 27.06
C ARG A 489 15.94 32.80 25.89
N ALA A 490 16.93 33.18 25.09
CA ALA A 490 17.48 32.32 24.05
C ALA A 490 18.19 31.13 24.70
N PHE A 491 17.88 29.91 24.26
CA PHE A 491 18.50 28.71 24.80
C PHE A 491 19.85 28.45 24.12
N ARG A 492 20.93 28.91 24.76
CA ARG A 492 22.32 28.73 24.32
C ARG A 492 23.18 28.03 25.38
N PRO A 493 22.98 26.72 25.60
CA PRO A 493 23.75 25.99 26.59
C PRO A 493 25.23 25.85 26.19
N GLN A 494 26.11 25.75 27.18
CA GLN A 494 27.55 25.52 26.94
C GLN A 494 27.86 24.10 26.44
N VAL A 495 26.97 23.15 26.71
CA VAL A 495 27.06 21.75 26.25
C VAL A 495 25.95 21.47 25.26
N ARG A 496 26.20 20.53 24.33
CA ARG A 496 25.23 20.15 23.29
C ARG A 496 23.91 19.69 23.91
N HIS A 497 22.82 20.29 23.46
CA HIS A 497 21.45 19.91 23.81
C HIS A 497 20.64 19.58 22.56
N LEU A 498 19.52 18.88 22.74
CA LEU A 498 18.60 18.54 21.67
C LEU A 498 17.56 19.66 21.41
N GLU A 499 17.33 20.53 22.40
CA GLU A 499 16.41 21.65 22.28
C GLU A 499 16.88 22.73 21.29
N LEU A 500 15.91 23.40 20.68
CA LEU A 500 16.12 24.52 19.76
C LEU A 500 16.41 25.83 20.52
N ILE A 501 16.93 26.84 19.81
CA ILE A 501 17.26 28.15 20.39
C ILE A 501 16.04 28.82 21.04
N GLN A 502 14.86 28.59 20.48
CA GLN A 502 13.59 29.14 20.95
C GLN A 502 12.88 28.28 22.02
N ARG A 503 13.55 27.30 22.65
CA ARG A 503 12.95 26.35 23.61
C ARG A 503 11.93 26.92 24.58
N PHE A 504 12.26 28.02 25.25
CA PHE A 504 11.38 28.64 26.23
C PHE A 504 10.23 29.41 25.56
N LEU A 505 10.47 29.98 24.37
CA LEU A 505 9.42 30.60 23.60
C LEU A 505 8.40 29.56 23.11
N GLN A 506 8.85 28.38 22.64
CA GLN A 506 7.97 27.28 22.21
C GLN A 506 6.94 26.94 23.28
N GLU A 507 7.34 26.91 24.54
CA GLU A 507 6.46 26.59 25.67
C GLU A 507 5.32 27.61 25.89
N LEU A 508 5.41 28.82 25.30
CA LEU A 508 4.34 29.81 25.30
C LEU A 508 3.34 29.62 24.16
N TYR A 509 3.59 28.76 23.17
CA TYR A 509 2.62 28.53 22.10
C TYR A 509 1.34 27.88 22.65
N PRO A 510 0.12 28.31 22.26
CA PRO A 510 -0.25 29.33 21.25
C PRO A 510 -0.72 30.66 21.89
N LEU A 511 0.01 31.20 22.86
CA LEU A 511 -0.43 32.36 23.65
C LEU A 511 -0.72 33.62 22.81
N ASP A 512 -0.03 33.84 21.69
CA ASP A 512 -0.29 35.00 20.84
C ASP A 512 -1.70 34.99 20.25
N ALA A 513 -2.15 33.85 19.72
CA ALA A 513 -3.51 33.67 19.23
C ALA A 513 -4.56 33.81 20.33
N ILE A 514 -4.28 33.27 21.53
CA ILE A 514 -5.17 33.42 22.69
C ILE A 514 -5.27 34.90 23.08
N LEU A 515 -4.14 35.61 23.22
CA LEU A 515 -4.12 37.02 23.56
C LEU A 515 -4.80 37.89 22.49
N SER A 516 -4.60 37.59 21.22
CA SER A 516 -5.27 38.29 20.12
C SER A 516 -6.79 38.25 20.28
N ARG A 517 -7.34 37.07 20.54
CA ARG A 517 -8.78 36.88 20.78
C ARG A 517 -9.24 37.57 22.06
N GLU A 518 -8.57 37.30 23.17
CA GLU A 518 -9.01 37.72 24.51
C GLU A 518 -8.86 39.22 24.76
N LEU A 519 -7.93 39.89 24.06
CA LEU A 519 -7.69 41.33 24.17
C LEU A 519 -8.23 42.11 22.96
N ALA A 520 -8.81 41.44 21.97
CA ALA A 520 -9.19 42.01 20.67
C ALA A 520 -8.04 42.79 20.01
N LEU A 521 -6.82 42.25 20.12
CA LEU A 521 -5.61 42.83 19.52
C LEU A 521 -5.27 42.11 18.22
N PRO A 522 -4.91 42.84 17.14
CA PRO A 522 -4.38 42.21 15.94
C PRO A 522 -3.11 41.39 16.23
N LEU A 523 -2.93 40.24 15.58
CA LEU A 523 -1.78 39.35 15.79
C LEU A 523 -0.44 40.03 15.48
N GLU A 524 -0.43 40.97 14.55
CA GLU A 524 0.73 41.79 14.20
C GLU A 524 1.21 42.69 15.35
N ASN A 525 0.33 43.02 16.30
CA ASN A 525 0.65 43.80 17.50
C ASN A 525 1.09 42.92 18.67
N ILE A 526 1.17 41.60 18.48
CA ILE A 526 1.72 40.66 19.46
C ILE A 526 3.05 40.15 18.91
N HIS A 527 4.14 40.55 19.54
CA HIS A 527 5.50 40.33 19.06
C HIS A 527 6.18 39.20 19.82
N LEU A 528 6.75 38.25 19.08
CA LEU A 528 7.56 37.16 19.62
C LEU A 528 9.04 37.55 19.59
N GLN A 529 9.76 37.43 20.70
CA GLN A 529 11.16 37.84 20.80
C GLN A 529 12.01 36.86 21.61
N LEU A 530 13.28 36.71 21.23
CA LEU A 530 14.30 36.03 22.01
C LEU A 530 15.22 37.05 22.67
N ALA A 531 15.52 36.86 23.96
CA ALA A 531 16.50 37.64 24.69
C ALA A 531 17.84 36.89 24.70
N GLU A 532 18.88 37.48 24.10
CA GLU A 532 20.21 36.87 23.97
C GLU A 532 21.05 36.95 25.27
N GLU A 533 20.61 37.75 26.25
CA GLU A 533 21.29 37.85 27.54
C GLU A 533 21.07 36.60 28.40
N GLU A 534 22.14 35.97 28.88
CA GLU A 534 22.07 34.76 29.72
C GLU A 534 21.30 35.00 31.04
N THR A 535 21.34 36.24 31.55
CA THR A 535 20.62 36.66 32.76
C THR A 535 19.16 37.06 32.52
N ALA A 536 18.68 37.06 31.27
CA ALA A 536 17.29 37.37 30.97
C ALA A 536 16.36 36.35 31.66
N PRO A 537 15.15 36.75 32.10
CA PRO A 537 14.20 35.80 32.66
C PRO A 537 13.79 34.74 31.62
N MET A 538 13.49 33.53 32.09
CA MET A 538 13.02 32.43 31.23
C MET A 538 11.81 32.87 30.38
N PHE A 539 10.83 33.51 31.01
CA PHE A 539 9.67 34.10 30.36
C PHE A 539 9.47 35.55 30.79
N ARG A 540 9.14 36.42 29.83
CA ARG A 540 8.79 37.83 30.05
C ARG A 540 7.65 38.24 29.13
N ILE A 541 6.62 38.85 29.71
CA ILE A 541 5.50 39.43 28.95
C ILE A 541 5.43 40.91 29.28
N ALA A 542 5.35 41.78 28.27
CA ALA A 542 5.27 43.22 28.44
C ALA A 542 4.14 43.82 27.59
N ALA A 543 3.27 44.62 28.20
CA ALA A 543 2.20 45.36 27.52
C ALA A 543 2.61 46.82 27.32
N ARG A 544 2.31 47.38 26.14
CA ARG A 544 2.66 48.76 25.78
C ARG A 544 1.46 49.53 25.26
N ASP A 545 1.49 50.84 25.44
CA ASP A 545 0.49 51.76 24.90
C ASP A 545 0.81 52.20 23.46
N LYS A 546 -0.02 53.11 22.93
CA LYS A 546 0.11 53.65 21.57
C LYS A 546 1.40 54.46 21.34
N GLN A 547 2.00 54.99 22.41
CA GLN A 547 3.28 55.71 22.36
C GLN A 547 4.47 54.74 22.43
N GLY A 548 4.22 53.45 22.68
CA GLY A 548 5.25 52.44 22.89
C GLY A 548 5.74 52.37 24.34
N GLU A 549 5.13 53.12 25.26
CA GLU A 549 5.51 53.14 26.67
C GLU A 549 5.03 51.88 27.40
N LEU A 550 5.80 51.42 28.38
CA LEU A 550 5.51 50.21 29.14
C LEU A 550 4.33 50.44 30.11
N LEU A 551 3.24 49.71 29.91
CA LEU A 551 2.09 49.71 30.82
C LEU A 551 2.30 48.78 32.01
N ALA A 552 2.77 47.57 31.73
CA ALA A 552 3.06 46.55 32.74
C ALA A 552 4.00 45.49 32.18
N GLU A 553 4.68 44.80 33.09
CA GLU A 553 5.62 43.73 32.79
C GLU A 553 5.51 42.62 33.83
N TRP A 554 5.62 41.38 33.35
CA TRP A 554 5.67 40.18 34.16
C TRP A 554 6.86 39.32 33.74
N GLN A 555 7.49 38.69 34.72
CA GLN A 555 8.65 37.81 34.52
C GLN A 555 8.49 36.56 35.39
N TRP A 556 8.92 35.41 34.88
CA TRP A 556 8.86 34.15 35.64
C TRP A 556 9.97 33.18 35.25
N GLU A 557 10.38 32.36 36.21
CA GLU A 557 11.39 31.30 36.04
C GLU A 557 10.74 29.94 36.32
N GLY A 558 10.77 29.05 35.34
CA GLY A 558 10.30 27.68 35.49
C GLY A 558 11.30 26.76 36.20
N TRP A 559 10.83 25.56 36.53
CA TRP A 559 11.66 24.52 37.13
C TRP A 559 12.11 23.53 36.07
N VAL A 560 13.42 23.50 35.79
CA VAL A 560 14.01 22.59 34.81
C VAL A 560 15.34 22.02 35.29
N ALA A 561 15.79 20.93 34.69
CA ALA A 561 17.14 20.41 34.85
C ALA A 561 17.70 19.86 33.54
N SER A 562 18.97 20.13 33.27
CA SER A 562 19.69 19.45 32.20
C SER A 562 20.00 18.01 32.62
N GLN A 563 19.63 17.05 31.79
CA GLN A 563 19.87 15.62 32.00
C GLN A 563 20.47 15.01 30.73
N PRO A 564 21.35 13.99 30.84
CA PRO A 564 21.81 13.26 29.66
C PRO A 564 20.62 12.69 28.88
N TYR A 565 20.58 12.88 27.57
CA TYR A 565 19.53 12.33 26.72
C TYR A 565 19.50 10.79 26.81
N MET A 566 20.65 10.16 26.59
CA MET A 566 20.87 8.74 26.77
C MET A 566 21.90 8.50 27.87
N PRO A 567 21.51 7.95 29.04
CA PRO A 567 22.44 7.67 30.13
C PRO A 567 23.63 6.79 29.67
N GLY A 568 24.85 7.22 29.98
CA GLY A 568 26.09 6.54 29.55
C GLY A 568 26.51 6.80 28.10
N GLN A 569 25.81 7.70 27.38
CA GLN A 569 26.16 8.18 26.05
C GLN A 569 26.09 9.71 25.96
N GLU A 570 26.74 10.41 26.88
CA GLU A 570 26.69 11.88 27.01
C GLU A 570 27.13 12.64 25.75
N SER A 571 27.89 12.00 24.86
CA SER A 571 28.29 12.56 23.55
C SER A 571 27.09 12.83 22.61
N ARG A 572 25.94 12.19 22.85
CA ARG A 572 24.69 12.45 22.10
C ARG A 572 24.01 13.75 22.52
N GLY A 573 24.42 14.33 23.64
CA GLY A 573 23.89 15.58 24.16
C GLY A 573 22.95 15.38 25.35
N TYR A 574 22.39 16.50 25.78
CA TYR A 574 21.53 16.64 26.95
C TYR A 574 20.13 17.12 26.54
N VAL A 575 19.18 16.92 27.43
CA VAL A 575 17.79 17.40 27.32
C VAL A 575 17.42 18.23 28.54
N LEU A 576 16.53 19.18 28.36
CA LEU A 576 16.03 20.05 29.40
C LEU A 576 14.71 19.52 29.95
N VAL A 577 14.80 18.78 31.06
CA VAL A 577 13.70 18.07 31.68
C VAL A 577 12.86 19.00 32.57
N PRO A 578 11.52 19.01 32.44
CA PRO A 578 10.63 19.69 33.37
C PRO A 578 10.70 19.09 34.78
N TYR A 579 10.83 19.95 35.80
CA TYR A 579 10.85 19.57 37.20
C TYR A 579 9.64 20.16 37.93
N SER A 580 9.22 19.51 39.01
CA SER A 580 8.34 20.15 39.98
C SER A 580 9.16 21.02 40.91
N GLY A 581 8.49 21.91 41.63
CA GLY A 581 9.16 22.76 42.58
C GLY A 581 8.21 23.56 43.42
N CYS A 582 8.74 24.12 44.50
CA CYS A 582 7.99 25.06 45.32
C CYS A 582 8.83 26.29 45.67
N ARG A 583 8.15 27.44 45.82
CA ARG A 583 8.73 28.70 46.28
C ARG A 583 7.86 29.28 47.36
N ILE A 584 8.49 29.76 48.43
CA ILE A 584 7.81 30.30 49.61
C ILE A 584 8.05 31.81 49.66
N TYR A 585 6.96 32.55 49.76
CA TYR A 585 6.93 34.00 49.86
C TYR A 585 6.19 34.43 51.13
N GLU A 586 6.66 35.50 51.76
CA GLU A 586 5.84 36.24 52.73
C GLU A 586 4.74 36.97 51.94
N ALA A 587 3.48 36.89 52.39
CA ALA A 587 2.35 37.41 51.61
C ALA A 587 2.55 38.88 51.22
N GLY A 588 2.39 39.19 49.93
CA GLY A 588 2.58 40.53 49.38
C GLY A 588 4.04 40.93 49.10
N GLN A 589 5.02 40.08 49.41
CA GLN A 589 6.42 40.28 49.02
C GLN A 589 6.75 39.49 47.75
N LYS A 590 7.67 40.03 46.94
CA LYS A 590 8.17 39.39 45.71
C LYS A 590 9.48 38.62 45.91
N ARG A 591 10.08 38.67 47.10
CA ARG A 591 11.36 38.04 47.40
C ARG A 591 11.14 36.61 47.89
N GLU A 592 11.69 35.64 47.16
CA GLU A 592 11.71 34.23 47.58
C GLU A 592 12.48 34.08 48.91
N LYS A 593 11.86 33.37 49.86
CA LYS A 593 12.45 33.07 51.18
C LYS A 593 13.10 31.69 51.22
N ALA A 594 12.47 30.73 50.56
CA ALA A 594 12.98 29.38 50.37
C ALA A 594 12.35 28.78 49.12
N GLY A 595 13.05 27.86 48.47
CA GLY A 595 12.55 27.15 47.32
C GLY A 595 13.41 25.94 47.00
N ARG A 596 12.76 24.92 46.43
CA ARG A 596 13.42 23.67 46.06
C ARG A 596 12.71 23.04 44.87
N ARG A 597 13.50 22.42 43.98
CA ARG A 597 13.02 21.60 42.87
C ARG A 597 12.97 20.11 43.24
N PHE A 598 12.06 19.38 42.60
CA PHE A 598 11.79 17.96 42.78
C PHE A 598 11.59 17.26 41.44
N ALA A 599 11.88 15.97 41.38
CA ALA A 599 11.67 15.18 40.18
C ALA A 599 10.17 14.94 39.97
N THR A 600 9.66 15.19 38.75
CA THR A 600 8.25 14.96 38.42
C THR A 600 7.89 13.48 38.39
N ASN A 601 6.60 13.16 38.53
CA ASN A 601 6.11 11.78 38.43
C ASN A 601 6.53 11.12 37.10
N PRO A 602 6.33 11.76 35.92
CA PRO A 602 6.86 11.25 34.65
C PRO A 602 8.37 11.04 34.66
N TYR A 603 9.17 11.98 35.22
CA TYR A 603 10.62 11.82 35.24
C TYR A 603 11.11 10.73 36.20
N ARG A 604 10.39 10.50 37.31
CA ARG A 604 10.64 9.39 38.25
C ARG A 604 10.45 8.04 37.55
N PHE A 605 9.33 7.87 36.86
CA PHE A 605 9.07 6.70 36.03
C PHE A 605 10.10 6.56 34.90
N TRP A 606 10.37 7.65 34.18
CA TRP A 606 11.29 7.65 33.04
C TRP A 606 12.69 7.14 33.42
N ARG A 607 13.21 7.58 34.57
CA ARG A 607 14.48 7.07 35.10
C ARG A 607 14.43 5.58 35.38
N TRP A 608 13.36 5.09 36.01
CA TRP A 608 13.18 3.66 36.25
C TRP A 608 13.11 2.87 34.93
N TYR A 609 12.34 3.35 33.95
CA TYR A 609 12.20 2.74 32.64
C TYR A 609 13.55 2.62 31.92
N GLN A 610 14.30 3.72 31.81
CA GLN A 610 15.62 3.72 31.17
C GLN A 610 16.64 2.83 31.89
N GLN A 611 16.65 2.81 33.22
CA GLN A 611 17.70 2.15 34.01
C GLN A 611 17.41 0.68 34.32
N THR A 612 16.13 0.30 34.36
CA THR A 612 15.70 -1.04 34.79
C THR A 612 15.03 -1.81 33.66
N VAL A 613 14.17 -1.18 32.87
CA VAL A 613 13.37 -1.87 31.86
C VAL A 613 14.15 -2.10 30.57
N LEU A 614 14.67 -1.03 29.97
CA LEU A 614 15.33 -1.12 28.66
C LEU A 614 16.54 -2.08 28.62
N PRO A 615 17.39 -2.16 29.67
CA PRO A 615 18.45 -3.17 29.72
C PRO A 615 17.93 -4.61 29.72
N GLU A 616 16.81 -4.88 30.38
CA GLU A 616 16.16 -6.21 30.39
C GLU A 616 15.52 -6.54 29.03
N VAL A 617 14.94 -5.56 28.35
CA VAL A 617 14.41 -5.75 26.98
C VAL A 617 15.53 -6.20 26.04
N ILE A 618 16.67 -5.51 26.06
CA ILE A 618 17.83 -5.87 25.23
C ILE A 618 18.37 -7.26 25.60
N SER A 619 18.51 -7.56 26.89
CA SER A 619 19.11 -8.82 27.34
C SER A 619 18.22 -10.04 27.08
N ARG A 620 16.88 -9.86 27.15
CA ARG A 620 15.90 -10.96 27.06
C ARG A 620 15.33 -11.20 25.68
N SER A 621 15.36 -10.21 24.79
CA SER A 621 14.95 -10.40 23.39
C SER A 621 15.81 -11.49 22.72
N GLY A 622 17.02 -11.73 23.20
CA GLY A 622 17.90 -12.80 22.74
C GLY A 622 18.36 -12.61 21.30
N PHE A 623 18.92 -13.67 20.71
CA PHE A 623 19.26 -13.69 19.28
C PHE A 623 18.08 -14.29 18.50
N VAL A 624 17.30 -13.43 17.86
CA VAL A 624 16.28 -13.81 16.88
C VAL A 624 16.83 -13.48 15.50
N ALA A 625 16.96 -14.50 14.64
CA ALA A 625 17.34 -14.31 13.25
C ALA A 625 16.18 -13.65 12.49
N GLY A 626 16.47 -12.57 11.76
CA GLY A 626 15.47 -11.80 11.01
C GLY A 626 14.73 -10.75 11.85
N VAL A 627 13.51 -10.43 11.42
CA VAL A 627 12.63 -9.39 11.98
C VAL A 627 11.20 -9.91 12.16
N PRO A 628 10.44 -9.46 13.19
CA PRO A 628 10.89 -8.59 14.28
C PRO A 628 11.74 -9.32 15.33
N LYS A 629 12.37 -8.58 16.27
CA LYS A 629 13.21 -9.16 17.35
C LYS A 629 12.40 -9.73 18.51
N PHE A 630 11.27 -9.11 18.83
CA PHE A 630 10.28 -9.56 19.78
C PHE A 630 8.87 -9.32 19.22
N LEU A 631 7.84 -9.91 19.86
CA LEU A 631 6.46 -9.73 19.41
C LEU A 631 5.96 -8.32 19.80
N ARG A 632 5.97 -8.02 21.10
CA ARG A 632 5.62 -6.70 21.63
C ARG A 632 6.19 -6.44 23.04
N LEU A 633 6.23 -5.17 23.41
CA LEU A 633 6.55 -4.62 24.72
C LEU A 633 5.37 -3.76 25.18
N ASP A 634 4.55 -4.32 26.06
CA ASP A 634 3.38 -3.64 26.62
C ASP A 634 3.83 -2.80 27.82
N CYS A 635 3.45 -1.52 27.84
CA CYS A 635 3.87 -0.56 28.87
C CYS A 635 2.65 0.19 29.40
N HIS A 636 2.00 -0.34 30.43
CA HIS A 636 0.88 0.33 31.10
C HIS A 636 1.39 1.26 32.20
N VAL A 637 0.98 2.53 32.17
CA VAL A 637 1.40 3.56 33.13
C VAL A 637 0.17 4.27 33.68
N TRP A 638 -0.05 4.21 34.99
CA TRP A 638 -1.14 4.92 35.67
C TRP A 638 -0.56 6.08 36.46
N MET A 639 -1.02 7.29 36.15
CA MET A 639 -0.60 8.51 36.83
C MET A 639 -1.70 9.56 36.84
N ASP A 640 -1.73 10.37 37.88
CA ASP A 640 -2.44 11.64 37.87
C ASP A 640 -1.62 12.68 37.11
N ALA A 641 -2.23 13.30 36.11
CA ALA A 641 -1.63 14.38 35.34
C ALA A 641 -2.71 15.29 34.73
N ALA A 642 -2.37 16.55 34.48
CA ALA A 642 -3.22 17.41 33.68
C ALA A 642 -3.29 16.91 32.20
N ASP A 643 -4.52 16.78 31.70
CA ASP A 643 -4.83 16.56 30.27
C ASP A 643 -5.99 17.49 29.89
N ARG A 644 -5.70 18.52 29.09
CA ARG A 644 -6.66 19.61 28.79
C ARG A 644 -6.50 20.12 27.36
N LYS A 645 -7.63 20.26 26.65
CA LYS A 645 -7.70 21.02 25.40
C LYS A 645 -7.39 22.50 25.67
N ILE A 646 -6.42 23.05 24.96
CA ILE A 646 -6.09 24.46 24.94
C ILE A 646 -7.17 25.17 24.09
N PRO A 647 -7.61 26.39 24.42
CA PRO A 647 -8.68 27.07 23.69
C PRO A 647 -8.19 27.65 22.35
N TYR A 648 -7.53 26.86 21.52
CA TYR A 648 -7.02 27.19 20.20
C TYR A 648 -6.87 25.91 19.35
N LEU A 649 -7.65 25.81 18.26
CA LEU A 649 -7.63 24.68 17.31
C LEU A 649 -7.67 23.30 18.02
N GLU A 650 -6.84 22.36 17.58
CA GLU A 650 -6.71 21.02 18.17
C GLU A 650 -5.61 20.93 19.25
N GLU A 651 -5.08 22.07 19.71
CA GLU A 651 -4.01 22.08 20.71
C GLU A 651 -4.44 21.46 22.04
N THR A 652 -3.57 20.61 22.58
CA THR A 652 -3.73 19.99 23.89
C THR A 652 -2.50 20.22 24.77
N SER A 653 -2.70 20.13 26.07
CA SER A 653 -1.64 20.07 27.07
C SER A 653 -1.81 18.78 27.86
N SER A 654 -1.05 17.75 27.48
CA SER A 654 -1.08 16.45 28.13
C SER A 654 0.34 15.96 28.40
N THR A 655 0.67 15.77 29.68
CA THR A 655 1.96 15.19 30.07
C THR A 655 2.03 13.70 29.76
N LEU A 656 0.88 13.02 29.81
CA LEU A 656 0.80 11.59 29.53
C LEU A 656 0.95 11.32 28.04
N GLU A 657 0.38 12.14 27.16
CA GLU A 657 0.65 12.07 25.73
C GLU A 657 2.14 12.27 25.45
N ALA A 658 2.75 13.27 26.07
CA ALA A 658 4.18 13.54 25.89
C ALA A 658 5.06 12.37 26.37
N LEU A 659 4.68 11.71 27.48
CA LEU A 659 5.37 10.51 27.98
C LEU A 659 5.16 9.29 27.06
N HIS A 660 3.97 9.13 26.48
CA HIS A 660 3.68 8.11 25.45
C HIS A 660 4.65 8.23 24.28
N GLU A 661 4.82 9.44 23.77
CA GLU A 661 5.74 9.77 22.68
C GLU A 661 7.21 9.49 23.05
N ASP A 662 7.63 9.84 24.27
CA ASP A 662 8.97 9.55 24.78
C ASP A 662 9.22 8.03 24.88
N ILE A 663 8.32 7.26 25.48
CA ILE A 663 8.47 5.79 25.58
C ILE A 663 8.63 5.18 24.19
N TYR A 664 7.81 5.58 23.23
CA TYR A 664 7.84 5.02 21.89
C TYR A 664 9.13 5.36 21.13
N PHE A 665 9.38 6.65 20.86
CA PHE A 665 10.48 7.06 19.99
C PHE A 665 11.87 6.89 20.62
N TYR A 666 12.00 7.10 21.93
CA TYR A 666 13.28 6.87 22.60
C TYR A 666 13.65 5.38 22.57
N THR A 667 12.68 4.48 22.81
CA THR A 667 12.93 3.04 22.78
C THR A 667 13.32 2.61 21.36
N LEU A 668 12.64 3.11 20.33
CA LEU A 668 13.05 2.88 18.94
C LEU A 668 14.49 3.37 18.66
N HIS A 669 14.84 4.58 19.11
CA HIS A 669 16.19 5.12 18.92
C HIS A 669 17.25 4.28 19.65
N LEU A 670 16.98 3.88 20.89
CA LEU A 670 17.88 3.03 21.67
C LEU A 670 18.11 1.68 20.98
N LEU A 671 17.05 1.04 20.50
CA LEU A 671 17.14 -0.26 19.83
C LEU A 671 17.83 -0.16 18.47
N HIS A 672 17.56 0.89 17.69
CA HIS A 672 18.31 1.20 16.47
C HIS A 672 19.82 1.32 16.74
N ASP A 673 20.20 2.08 17.77
CA ASP A 673 21.59 2.25 18.15
C ASP A 673 22.23 0.96 18.66
N TYR A 674 21.45 0.12 19.36
CA TYR A 674 21.89 -1.21 19.77
C TYR A 674 22.17 -2.09 18.54
N GLY A 675 21.24 -2.15 17.58
CA GLY A 675 21.40 -2.90 16.33
C GLY A 675 22.63 -2.47 15.54
N LYS A 676 22.85 -1.15 15.40
CA LYS A 676 24.06 -0.61 14.77
C LYS A 676 25.35 -1.07 15.44
N LYS A 677 25.38 -1.19 16.78
CA LYS A 677 26.55 -1.71 17.52
C LYS A 677 26.74 -3.21 17.37
N GLN A 678 25.65 -3.96 17.13
CA GLN A 678 25.69 -5.40 16.88
C GLN A 678 25.83 -5.76 15.39
N GLU A 679 25.87 -4.77 14.50
CA GLU A 679 25.84 -4.96 13.03
C GLU A 679 24.59 -5.75 12.57
N ASP A 680 23.44 -5.47 13.20
CA ASP A 680 22.16 -6.12 12.93
C ASP A 680 21.07 -5.06 12.70
N ASP A 681 20.83 -4.73 11.42
CA ASP A 681 19.82 -3.75 11.00
C ASP A 681 18.39 -4.22 11.33
N GLY A 682 18.18 -5.49 11.70
CA GLY A 682 16.86 -5.99 12.10
C GLY A 682 16.30 -5.34 13.36
N TRP A 683 17.11 -4.62 14.15
CA TRP A 683 16.63 -3.84 15.30
C TRP A 683 15.90 -2.55 14.91
N ASP A 684 15.89 -2.17 13.63
CA ASP A 684 14.93 -1.16 13.13
C ASP A 684 13.49 -1.68 13.14
N ALA A 685 13.30 -3.00 13.20
CA ALA A 685 12.03 -3.67 13.35
C ALA A 685 12.01 -4.47 14.67
N PRO A 686 12.08 -3.82 15.84
CA PRO A 686 12.30 -4.54 17.08
C PRO A 686 11.09 -5.38 17.50
N GLY A 687 9.87 -4.98 17.15
CA GLY A 687 8.61 -5.50 17.69
C GLY A 687 7.74 -4.35 18.20
N GLY A 688 6.45 -4.60 18.41
CA GLY A 688 5.51 -3.53 18.81
C GLY A 688 5.89 -2.91 20.17
N ILE A 689 6.12 -1.60 20.24
CA ILE A 689 6.35 -0.87 21.50
C ILE A 689 5.06 -0.16 21.85
N LEU A 690 4.36 -0.64 22.87
CA LEU A 690 2.96 -0.30 23.14
C LEU A 690 2.80 0.42 24.49
N PRO A 691 3.05 1.75 24.55
CA PRO A 691 2.70 2.57 25.70
C PRO A 691 1.18 2.75 25.81
N PHE A 692 0.62 2.37 26.95
CA PHE A 692 -0.76 2.65 27.34
C PHE A 692 -0.74 3.54 28.58
N MET A 693 -1.16 4.79 28.39
CA MET A 693 -1.22 5.77 29.48
C MET A 693 -2.62 5.78 30.07
N HIS A 694 -2.72 5.74 31.40
CA HIS A 694 -3.97 5.71 32.13
C HIS A 694 -4.03 6.89 33.10
N HIS A 695 -5.03 7.75 32.91
CA HIS A 695 -5.25 8.89 33.80
C HIS A 695 -5.96 8.42 35.09
N GLU A 696 -5.26 8.48 36.23
CA GLU A 696 -5.74 7.99 37.53
C GLU A 696 -5.70 9.11 38.59
N PRO A 697 -6.73 9.98 38.66
CA PRO A 697 -6.82 11.07 39.63
C PRO A 697 -6.69 10.58 41.08
N ASP A 698 -5.98 11.33 41.94
CA ASP A 698 -5.65 10.96 43.32
C ASP A 698 -4.82 9.65 43.46
N GLY A 699 -4.47 9.00 42.35
CA GLY A 699 -3.74 7.73 42.31
C GLY A 699 -2.25 7.90 42.60
N GLN A 700 -1.63 6.87 43.18
CA GLN A 700 -0.18 6.80 43.26
C GLN A 700 0.38 6.39 41.89
N PRO A 701 1.43 7.07 41.40
CA PRO A 701 2.02 6.74 40.11
C PRO A 701 2.58 5.30 40.13
N ARG A 702 2.15 4.50 39.15
CA ARG A 702 2.55 3.09 39.00
C ARG A 702 2.62 2.66 37.55
N ALA A 703 3.34 1.57 37.27
CA ALA A 703 3.45 1.02 35.93
C ALA A 703 3.62 -0.50 35.94
N GLU A 704 3.17 -1.14 34.87
CA GLU A 704 3.35 -2.56 34.57
C GLU A 704 3.90 -2.69 33.13
N VAL A 705 5.05 -3.34 33.00
CA VAL A 705 5.71 -3.58 31.72
C VAL A 705 5.81 -5.07 31.46
N ALA A 706 5.47 -5.52 30.25
CA ALA A 706 5.51 -6.92 29.86
C ALA A 706 6.17 -7.11 28.48
N LEU A 707 7.18 -7.98 28.40
CA LEU A 707 7.86 -8.33 27.16
C LEU A 707 7.35 -9.68 26.64
N TYR A 708 7.00 -9.73 25.36
CA TYR A 708 6.54 -10.92 24.65
C TYR A 708 7.56 -11.30 23.58
N ALA A 709 8.18 -12.47 23.69
CA ALA A 709 9.17 -12.93 22.72
C ALA A 709 8.51 -13.39 21.41
N LEU A 710 9.20 -13.18 20.28
CA LEU A 710 8.81 -13.81 19.02
C LEU A 710 9.19 -15.30 19.09
N PRO A 711 8.26 -16.25 18.87
CA PRO A 711 8.59 -17.67 18.92
C PRO A 711 9.57 -18.08 17.81
N THR A 712 10.67 -18.74 18.17
CA THR A 712 11.66 -19.29 17.23
C THR A 712 11.30 -20.69 16.73
N ASP A 713 10.49 -21.44 17.50
CA ASP A 713 9.92 -22.73 17.10
C ASP A 713 8.55 -22.50 16.45
N HIS A 714 8.51 -22.53 15.11
CA HIS A 714 7.28 -22.46 14.35
C HIS A 714 6.61 -23.85 14.36
N ARG A 715 5.54 -24.01 15.13
CA ARG A 715 4.80 -25.27 15.23
C ARG A 715 3.32 -25.04 15.47
N ILE A 716 2.51 -26.06 15.20
CA ILE A 716 1.11 -26.15 15.62
C ILE A 716 0.91 -27.42 16.46
N THR A 717 -0.11 -27.42 17.32
CA THR A 717 -0.45 -28.58 18.17
C THR A 717 -1.81 -29.12 17.76
N LEU A 718 -1.89 -30.40 17.42
CA LEU A 718 -3.15 -31.10 17.16
C LEU A 718 -3.56 -31.87 18.42
N ILE A 719 -4.82 -31.80 18.80
CA ILE A 719 -5.38 -32.52 19.95
C ILE A 719 -6.37 -33.57 19.43
N ASP A 720 -6.12 -34.82 19.75
CA ASP A 720 -6.96 -35.94 19.33
C ASP A 720 -8.20 -36.16 20.23
N CYS A 721 -9.06 -37.11 19.85
CA CYS A 721 -10.23 -37.51 20.64
C CYS A 721 -9.90 -37.98 22.07
N GLN A 722 -8.68 -38.45 22.33
CA GLN A 722 -8.19 -38.94 23.62
C GLN A 722 -7.48 -37.84 24.43
N GLN A 723 -7.50 -36.59 23.97
CA GLN A 723 -6.79 -35.46 24.57
C GLN A 723 -5.25 -35.60 24.53
N GLN A 724 -4.71 -36.38 23.59
CA GLN A 724 -3.27 -36.42 23.35
C GLN A 724 -2.85 -35.29 22.40
N GLU A 725 -1.73 -34.65 22.73
CA GLU A 725 -1.12 -33.59 21.92
C GLU A 725 -0.15 -34.19 20.91
N LEU A 726 -0.32 -33.82 19.63
CA LEU A 726 0.60 -34.11 18.55
C LEU A 726 1.18 -32.79 18.02
N ILE A 727 2.49 -32.63 18.14
CA ILE A 727 3.19 -31.44 17.64
C ILE A 727 3.51 -31.62 16.15
N VAL A 728 3.23 -30.59 15.36
CA VAL A 728 3.53 -30.53 13.92
C VAL A 728 4.45 -29.36 13.62
N HIS A 729 5.55 -29.64 12.93
CA HIS A 729 6.55 -28.67 12.49
C HIS A 729 6.45 -28.45 10.97
N PRO A 730 6.93 -27.31 10.45
CA PRO A 730 7.11 -27.10 9.02
C PRO A 730 8.05 -28.16 8.44
N SER A 731 7.92 -28.39 7.13
CA SER A 731 8.82 -29.29 6.42
C SER A 731 10.20 -28.65 6.26
N GLU A 732 11.26 -29.43 6.15
CA GLU A 732 12.57 -28.88 5.79
C GLU A 732 12.52 -28.30 4.36
N GLN A 733 13.07 -27.09 4.16
CA GLN A 733 13.03 -26.41 2.85
C GLN A 733 13.60 -27.28 1.71
N ALA A 734 14.67 -28.02 1.99
CA ALA A 734 15.33 -28.93 1.04
C ALA A 734 14.42 -30.07 0.52
N VAL A 735 13.25 -30.31 1.10
CA VAL A 735 12.26 -31.28 0.58
C VAL A 735 11.60 -30.76 -0.70
N TRP A 736 11.37 -29.45 -0.78
CA TRP A 736 10.58 -28.80 -1.84
C TRP A 736 11.44 -28.13 -2.92
N ASP A 737 12.75 -28.11 -2.75
CA ASP A 737 13.70 -27.57 -3.73
C ASP A 737 13.57 -28.30 -5.07
N GLY A 738 13.12 -27.56 -6.11
CA GLY A 738 12.91 -28.11 -7.45
C GLY A 738 11.58 -28.85 -7.64
N ALA A 739 10.67 -28.81 -6.65
CA ALA A 739 9.35 -29.41 -6.77
C ALA A 739 8.51 -28.74 -7.88
N ARG A 740 7.89 -29.55 -8.73
CA ARG A 740 7.07 -29.09 -9.85
C ARG A 740 5.83 -29.96 -10.02
N VAL A 741 4.67 -29.32 -10.18
CA VAL A 741 3.46 -29.97 -10.72
C VAL A 741 3.67 -30.21 -12.21
N VAL A 742 3.70 -31.49 -12.63
CA VAL A 742 3.97 -31.90 -14.03
C VAL A 742 2.77 -32.50 -14.74
N SER A 743 1.76 -32.98 -14.01
CA SER A 743 0.49 -33.41 -14.61
C SER A 743 -0.69 -33.00 -13.73
N MET A 744 -1.80 -32.65 -14.38
CA MET A 744 -3.12 -32.52 -13.79
C MET A 744 -4.12 -33.28 -14.64
N SER A 745 -4.86 -34.21 -14.04
CA SER A 745 -5.92 -34.97 -14.71
C SER A 745 -7.25 -34.86 -13.97
N ARG A 746 -8.36 -35.04 -14.70
CA ARG A 746 -9.72 -35.08 -14.17
C ARG A 746 -10.29 -36.49 -14.34
N VAL A 747 -10.47 -37.18 -13.22
CA VAL A 747 -11.00 -38.55 -13.15
C VAL A 747 -12.25 -38.53 -12.27
N ASP A 748 -13.39 -38.96 -12.80
CA ASP A 748 -14.68 -39.00 -12.08
C ASP A 748 -15.06 -37.66 -11.41
N GLY A 749 -14.77 -36.55 -12.09
CA GLY A 749 -15.02 -35.20 -11.58
C GLY A 749 -14.02 -34.68 -10.55
N GLN A 750 -13.05 -35.50 -10.12
CA GLN A 750 -11.99 -35.10 -9.19
C GLN A 750 -10.67 -34.81 -9.91
N ARG A 751 -9.92 -33.83 -9.41
CA ARG A 751 -8.58 -33.50 -9.90
C ARG A 751 -7.56 -34.44 -9.27
N ARG A 752 -6.59 -34.90 -10.07
CA ARG A 752 -5.41 -35.65 -9.62
C ARG A 752 -4.16 -34.99 -10.16
N PHE A 753 -3.11 -34.97 -9.35
CA PHE A 753 -1.86 -34.29 -9.66
C PHE A 753 -0.71 -35.29 -9.68
N VAL A 754 0.33 -34.95 -10.44
CA VAL A 754 1.65 -35.59 -10.34
C VAL A 754 2.68 -34.51 -10.04
N VAL A 755 3.42 -34.68 -8.94
CA VAL A 755 4.47 -33.76 -8.51
C VAL A 755 5.83 -34.44 -8.66
N ALA A 756 6.75 -33.80 -9.39
CA ALA A 756 8.12 -34.26 -9.57
C ALA A 756 9.11 -33.33 -8.85
N GLY A 757 10.35 -33.76 -8.68
CA GLY A 757 11.42 -32.95 -8.06
C GLY A 757 11.37 -32.87 -6.54
N VAL A 758 10.42 -33.55 -5.89
CA VAL A 758 10.38 -33.70 -4.43
C VAL A 758 11.36 -34.78 -4.00
N LYS A 759 12.10 -34.54 -2.91
CA LYS A 759 13.18 -35.41 -2.42
C LYS A 759 12.74 -36.84 -2.10
N ASP A 760 11.52 -37.01 -1.59
CA ASP A 760 10.96 -38.31 -1.23
C ASP A 760 9.53 -38.51 -1.76
N HIS A 761 9.17 -39.78 -2.00
CA HIS A 761 7.89 -40.14 -2.60
C HIS A 761 6.68 -39.94 -1.68
N ALA A 762 6.88 -40.01 -0.36
CA ALA A 762 5.79 -39.84 0.60
C ALA A 762 5.34 -38.36 0.64
N SER A 763 6.29 -37.43 0.66
CA SER A 763 6.03 -35.98 0.58
C SER A 763 5.36 -35.60 -0.74
N ALA A 764 5.78 -36.20 -1.86
CA ALA A 764 5.14 -35.99 -3.16
C ALA A 764 3.67 -36.44 -3.14
N THR A 765 3.41 -37.67 -2.68
CA THR A 765 2.04 -38.23 -2.57
C THR A 765 1.16 -37.38 -1.64
N MET A 766 1.72 -36.93 -0.51
CA MET A 766 1.04 -36.06 0.44
C MET A 766 0.65 -34.72 -0.22
N CYS A 767 1.57 -34.11 -0.96
CA CYS A 767 1.31 -32.89 -1.72
C CYS A 767 0.23 -33.11 -2.79
N GLU A 768 0.28 -34.21 -3.55
CA GLU A 768 -0.71 -34.52 -4.59
C GLU A 768 -2.12 -34.65 -4.02
N GLN A 769 -2.29 -35.32 -2.89
CA GLN A 769 -3.57 -35.43 -2.19
C GLN A 769 -4.05 -34.08 -1.67
N TRP A 770 -3.11 -33.28 -1.14
CA TRP A 770 -3.41 -31.93 -0.68
C TRP A 770 -3.85 -31.01 -1.81
N LEU A 771 -3.20 -31.04 -2.97
CA LEU A 771 -3.63 -30.28 -4.14
C LEU A 771 -5.00 -30.75 -4.66
N SER A 772 -5.24 -32.07 -4.63
CA SER A 772 -6.52 -32.67 -5.06
C SER A 772 -7.70 -32.24 -4.19
N SER A 773 -7.47 -31.92 -2.91
CA SER A 773 -8.49 -31.41 -1.99
C SER A 773 -8.74 -29.91 -2.07
N ALA A 774 -8.02 -29.19 -2.94
CA ALA A 774 -8.16 -27.75 -3.08
C ALA A 774 -9.51 -27.34 -3.65
N GLY A 775 -9.95 -26.12 -3.32
CA GLY A 775 -11.15 -25.53 -3.90
C GLY A 775 -10.94 -25.16 -5.38
N THR A 776 -12.02 -24.85 -6.08
CA THR A 776 -11.96 -24.11 -7.35
C THR A 776 -12.01 -22.61 -7.08
N VAL A 777 -11.60 -21.80 -8.06
CA VAL A 777 -11.65 -20.33 -7.98
C VAL A 777 -13.07 -19.90 -7.57
N ARG A 778 -13.19 -19.11 -6.52
CA ARG A 778 -14.45 -18.45 -6.17
C ARG A 778 -14.32 -17.00 -6.62
N ARG A 779 -14.87 -16.65 -7.80
CA ARG A 779 -14.85 -15.27 -8.28
C ARG A 779 -15.44 -14.27 -7.26
N ASN A 780 -16.36 -14.72 -6.39
CA ASN A 780 -17.03 -13.90 -5.38
C ASN A 780 -16.95 -14.56 -3.99
N GLY A 781 -15.74 -14.72 -3.43
CA GLY A 781 -15.58 -15.10 -2.04
C GLY A 781 -16.02 -13.98 -1.10
N SER A 782 -17.29 -13.95 -0.68
CA SER A 782 -17.75 -13.04 0.37
C SER A 782 -17.05 -13.37 1.69
N TYR A 783 -16.41 -12.38 2.29
CA TYR A 783 -16.07 -12.43 3.72
C TYR A 783 -17.37 -12.22 4.50
N ALA A 784 -17.54 -12.97 5.59
CA ALA A 784 -18.75 -12.85 6.42
C ALA A 784 -18.81 -11.45 7.04
N ALA A 785 -19.62 -10.57 6.44
CA ALA A 785 -19.83 -9.22 6.95
C ALA A 785 -20.75 -9.27 8.18
N LYS A 786 -20.31 -8.65 9.29
CA LYS A 786 -21.21 -8.33 10.39
C LYS A 786 -22.07 -7.13 10.00
N THR A 787 -23.31 -7.08 10.49
CA THR A 787 -24.17 -5.90 10.32
C THR A 787 -23.81 -4.86 11.40
N LEU A 788 -22.85 -3.98 11.12
CA LEU A 788 -22.60 -2.77 11.93
C LEU A 788 -23.36 -1.56 11.34
N PRO A 789 -23.67 -0.54 12.14
CA PRO A 789 -24.17 0.75 11.66
C PRO A 789 -23.17 1.38 10.68
N GLU A 790 -23.68 1.97 9.60
CA GLU A 790 -22.82 2.63 8.62
C GLU A 790 -22.25 3.94 9.19
N LYS A 791 -20.92 4.07 9.15
CA LYS A 791 -20.19 5.26 9.58
C LYS A 791 -20.28 6.38 8.55
N SER A 792 -20.29 7.62 9.04
CA SER A 792 -20.21 8.83 8.25
C SER A 792 -18.80 9.01 7.67
N LEU A 793 -18.71 9.25 6.36
CA LEU A 793 -17.44 9.60 5.71
C LEU A 793 -16.93 10.99 6.12
N ASP A 794 -17.75 11.83 6.74
CA ASP A 794 -17.38 13.19 7.17
C ASP A 794 -17.01 13.25 8.66
N GLU A 795 -17.65 12.44 9.49
CA GLU A 795 -17.59 12.61 10.95
C GLU A 795 -16.80 11.50 11.66
N ASP A 796 -16.78 10.29 11.09
CA ASP A 796 -16.27 9.10 11.75
C ASP A 796 -14.92 8.64 11.20
N VAL A 797 -14.04 8.22 12.12
CA VAL A 797 -12.80 7.49 11.79
C VAL A 797 -13.14 6.03 11.53
N PHE A 798 -12.71 5.51 10.38
CA PHE A 798 -12.88 4.11 10.00
C PHE A 798 -11.79 3.24 10.61
N VAL A 799 -12.12 2.07 11.15
CA VAL A 799 -11.16 1.00 11.46
C VAL A 799 -11.20 -0.09 10.40
N ASN A 800 -10.31 -1.07 10.47
CA ASN A 800 -10.20 -2.16 9.49
C ASN A 800 -11.54 -2.89 9.26
N GLU A 801 -12.27 -3.23 10.34
CA GLU A 801 -13.59 -3.87 10.22
C GLU A 801 -14.61 -2.99 9.48
N ASP A 802 -14.61 -1.67 9.71
CA ASP A 802 -15.53 -0.75 9.04
C ASP A 802 -15.22 -0.64 7.54
N VAL A 803 -13.94 -0.51 7.17
CA VAL A 803 -13.50 -0.46 5.77
C VAL A 803 -13.89 -1.74 5.05
N ARG A 804 -13.63 -2.90 5.67
CA ARG A 804 -14.01 -4.20 5.13
C ARG A 804 -15.51 -4.29 4.88
N GLN A 805 -16.32 -3.96 5.88
CA GLN A 805 -17.77 -4.00 5.75
C GLN A 805 -18.26 -3.01 4.67
N TRP A 806 -17.70 -1.80 4.64
CA TRP A 806 -18.06 -0.78 3.67
C TRP A 806 -17.79 -1.23 2.23
N LEU A 807 -16.63 -1.85 1.97
CA LEU A 807 -16.22 -2.38 0.67
C LEU A 807 -17.07 -3.59 0.25
N GLU A 808 -17.28 -4.54 1.16
CA GLU A 808 -18.11 -5.73 0.89
C GLU A 808 -19.55 -5.36 0.55
N ASN A 809 -20.14 -4.37 1.24
CA ASN A 809 -21.48 -3.87 0.95
C ASN A 809 -21.61 -3.26 -0.46
N ARG A 810 -20.49 -2.88 -1.08
CA ARG A 810 -20.44 -2.21 -2.40
C ARG A 810 -19.88 -3.09 -3.50
N ARG A 811 -19.28 -4.24 -3.19
CA ARG A 811 -18.57 -5.16 -4.11
C ARG A 811 -19.28 -5.34 -5.45
N GLU A 812 -20.56 -5.72 -5.43
CA GLU A 812 -21.35 -6.04 -6.64
C GLU A 812 -21.66 -4.82 -7.53
N SER A 813 -21.49 -3.59 -7.02
CA SER A 813 -21.76 -2.35 -7.73
C SER A 813 -20.51 -1.56 -8.13
N LEU A 814 -19.32 -2.03 -7.75
CA LEU A 814 -18.06 -1.37 -8.08
C LEU A 814 -17.74 -1.57 -9.57
N PRO A 815 -17.34 -0.51 -10.30
CA PRO A 815 -16.82 -0.63 -11.65
C PRO A 815 -15.39 -1.15 -11.62
N GLY A 816 -15.21 -2.47 -11.60
CA GLY A 816 -13.90 -3.13 -11.55
C GLY A 816 -13.88 -4.31 -10.57
N GLU A 817 -12.78 -4.46 -9.82
CA GLU A 817 -12.58 -5.61 -8.91
C GLU A 817 -12.14 -5.17 -7.50
N LEU A 818 -12.57 -5.93 -6.49
CA LEU A 818 -12.17 -5.79 -5.09
C LEU A 818 -11.37 -7.03 -4.65
N VAL A 819 -10.10 -6.84 -4.31
CA VAL A 819 -9.13 -7.92 -4.09
C VAL A 819 -8.52 -7.82 -2.69
N PRO A 820 -8.54 -8.89 -1.87
CA PRO A 820 -7.71 -8.98 -0.67
C PRO A 820 -6.25 -9.24 -1.09
N LEU A 821 -5.47 -8.17 -1.25
CA LEU A 821 -4.16 -8.17 -1.90
C LEU A 821 -3.11 -8.96 -1.12
N ASP A 822 -3.09 -8.78 0.20
CA ASP A 822 -2.22 -9.49 1.14
C ASP A 822 -2.85 -9.47 2.54
N PHE A 823 -2.12 -9.97 3.53
CA PHE A 823 -2.48 -9.88 4.93
C PHE A 823 -1.40 -9.14 5.72
N SER A 824 -1.81 -8.33 6.69
CA SER A 824 -0.88 -7.69 7.63
C SER A 824 -0.10 -8.70 8.46
N PHE A 825 0.85 -8.22 9.26
CA PHE A 825 1.61 -9.07 10.17
C PHE A 825 0.70 -9.86 11.15
N ASN A 826 -0.34 -9.22 11.70
CA ASN A 826 -1.35 -9.87 12.53
C ASN A 826 -2.44 -10.55 11.69
N GLY A 827 -2.30 -10.66 10.37
CA GLY A 827 -3.12 -11.49 9.52
C GLY A 827 -4.49 -10.92 9.14
N GLU A 828 -4.67 -9.61 9.19
CA GLU A 828 -5.87 -8.94 8.72
C GLU A 828 -5.75 -8.62 7.21
N PRO A 829 -6.84 -8.69 6.42
CA PRO A 829 -6.77 -8.50 4.96
C PRO A 829 -6.48 -7.03 4.59
N ILE A 830 -5.48 -6.82 3.73
CA ILE A 830 -5.19 -5.54 3.09
C ILE A 830 -5.92 -5.50 1.75
N TRP A 831 -6.85 -4.57 1.60
CA TRP A 831 -7.74 -4.50 0.44
C TRP A 831 -7.20 -3.60 -0.67
N LEU A 832 -7.29 -4.10 -1.90
CA LEU A 832 -7.03 -3.35 -3.13
C LEU A 832 -8.34 -3.17 -3.90
N VAL A 833 -8.65 -1.93 -4.23
CA VAL A 833 -9.79 -1.54 -5.07
C VAL A 833 -9.27 -1.18 -6.45
N GLU A 834 -9.60 -1.99 -7.45
CA GLU A 834 -9.15 -1.83 -8.83
C GLU A 834 -10.31 -1.31 -9.68
N LEU A 835 -10.35 0.00 -9.95
CA LEU A 835 -11.40 0.64 -10.73
C LEU A 835 -10.98 0.85 -12.19
N PHE A 836 -11.72 0.25 -13.10
CA PHE A 836 -11.49 0.35 -14.54
C PHE A 836 -12.81 0.13 -15.30
N ALA A 837 -12.87 0.63 -16.54
CA ALA A 837 -14.04 0.44 -17.40
C ALA A 837 -14.26 -1.04 -17.72
N ASP A 838 -15.09 -1.70 -16.91
CA ASP A 838 -15.58 -3.04 -17.11
C ASP A 838 -17.07 -3.03 -17.51
N SER A 839 -17.52 -4.13 -18.09
CA SER A 839 -18.91 -4.38 -18.49
C SER A 839 -19.72 -5.12 -17.44
N GLY A 840 -19.14 -5.51 -16.30
CA GLY A 840 -19.84 -6.08 -15.13
C GLY A 840 -20.49 -7.44 -15.39
N SER A 841 -19.98 -8.22 -16.34
CA SER A 841 -20.56 -9.51 -16.73
C SER A 841 -19.58 -10.66 -16.48
N ASP A 842 -20.03 -11.70 -15.78
CA ASP A 842 -19.27 -12.95 -15.56
C ASP A 842 -18.82 -13.62 -16.86
N GLN A 843 -19.44 -13.27 -17.98
CA GLN A 843 -19.08 -13.75 -19.31
C GLN A 843 -17.93 -12.95 -19.94
N ILE A 844 -17.20 -12.13 -19.19
CA ILE A 844 -16.11 -11.30 -19.73
C ILE A 844 -14.82 -11.54 -18.95
N ILE A 845 -13.72 -11.67 -19.68
CA ILE A 845 -12.36 -11.75 -19.16
C ILE A 845 -11.67 -10.42 -19.48
N ALA A 846 -11.45 -9.60 -18.45
CA ALA A 846 -10.71 -8.34 -18.57
C ALA A 846 -9.21 -8.55 -18.36
N SER A 847 -8.40 -7.74 -19.05
CA SER A 847 -6.94 -7.74 -18.91
C SER A 847 -6.44 -6.43 -18.32
N ARG A 848 -6.01 -6.49 -17.04
CA ARG A 848 -5.40 -5.35 -16.33
C ARG A 848 -4.21 -4.78 -17.10
N LEU A 849 -3.36 -5.66 -17.62
CA LEU A 849 -2.23 -5.29 -18.49
C LEU A 849 -2.71 -4.45 -19.68
N LYS A 850 -3.77 -4.88 -20.38
CA LYS A 850 -4.29 -4.14 -21.54
C LYS A 850 -4.94 -2.83 -21.15
N HIS A 851 -5.65 -2.81 -20.02
CA HIS A 851 -6.17 -1.57 -19.46
C HIS A 851 -5.05 -0.57 -19.12
N ALA A 852 -3.95 -1.00 -18.50
CA ALA A 852 -2.78 -0.14 -18.19
C ALA A 852 -1.95 0.25 -19.41
N LEU A 853 -1.98 -0.59 -20.46
CA LEU A 853 -1.36 -0.29 -21.75
C LEU A 853 -2.12 0.84 -22.47
N TYR A 854 -3.44 0.76 -22.58
CA TYR A 854 -4.23 1.74 -23.33
C TYR A 854 -4.62 2.98 -22.54
N LYS A 855 -4.74 2.87 -21.22
CA LYS A 855 -5.16 3.95 -20.33
C LYS A 855 -4.08 4.21 -19.27
N PRO A 856 -3.84 5.47 -18.89
CA PRO A 856 -2.98 5.77 -17.76
C PRO A 856 -3.55 5.20 -16.47
N THR A 857 -2.68 4.84 -15.53
CA THR A 857 -3.10 4.32 -14.22
C THR A 857 -2.59 5.24 -13.11
N LEU A 858 -3.51 5.67 -12.24
CA LEU A 858 -3.21 6.32 -10.97
C LEU A 858 -3.30 5.28 -9.85
N PHE A 859 -2.23 5.14 -9.06
CA PHE A 859 -2.25 4.39 -7.82
C PHE A 859 -2.29 5.37 -6.64
N ILE A 860 -3.25 5.19 -5.73
CA ILE A 860 -3.37 5.93 -4.48
C ILE A 860 -3.24 4.95 -3.32
N ASN A 861 -2.28 5.19 -2.45
CA ASN A 861 -2.11 4.46 -1.21
C ASN A 861 -2.56 5.36 -0.05
N GLU A 862 -3.37 4.81 0.84
CA GLU A 862 -3.98 5.57 1.92
C GLU A 862 -3.66 4.91 3.25
N ARG A 863 -3.43 5.76 4.25
CA ARG A 863 -3.24 5.36 5.64
C ARG A 863 -2.13 4.32 5.80
N HIS A 864 -1.01 4.60 5.14
CA HIS A 864 0.27 3.95 5.39
C HIS A 864 0.66 4.04 6.87
N HIS A 865 0.44 5.22 7.47
CA HIS A 865 0.46 5.38 8.90
C HIS A 865 -0.94 5.42 9.48
N ALA A 866 -1.19 4.65 10.54
CA ALA A 866 -2.56 4.40 10.95
C ALA A 866 -3.24 5.54 11.72
N ASN A 867 -2.47 6.44 12.32
CA ASN A 867 -2.98 7.62 13.01
C ASN A 867 -3.33 8.78 12.05
N GLU A 868 -2.97 8.69 10.77
CA GLU A 868 -3.28 9.66 9.70
C GLU A 868 -4.64 9.31 9.07
N VAL A 869 -5.72 9.67 9.78
CA VAL A 869 -7.05 9.04 9.63
C VAL A 869 -7.86 9.46 8.41
N SER A 870 -7.62 10.65 7.85
CA SER A 870 -8.53 11.29 6.87
C SER A 870 -8.38 10.76 5.44
N SER A 871 -7.20 10.20 5.13
CA SER A 871 -6.83 9.53 3.87
C SER A 871 -7.81 8.40 3.51
N THR A 872 -8.11 7.48 4.45
CA THR A 872 -9.12 6.43 4.24
C THR A 872 -10.49 7.02 3.87
N ASN A 873 -10.94 8.07 4.57
CA ASN A 873 -12.23 8.68 4.28
C ASN A 873 -12.25 9.32 2.87
N ALA A 874 -11.13 9.88 2.42
CA ALA A 874 -10.98 10.42 1.07
C ALA A 874 -11.06 9.32 0.01
N ALA A 875 -10.34 8.20 0.19
CA ALA A 875 -10.42 7.06 -0.71
C ALA A 875 -11.83 6.47 -0.82
N LEU A 876 -12.52 6.25 0.31
CA LEU A 876 -13.89 5.71 0.29
C LEU A 876 -14.85 6.69 -0.43
N GLN A 877 -14.69 7.99 -0.20
CA GLN A 877 -15.45 9.01 -0.91
C GLN A 877 -15.16 9.01 -2.42
N LEU A 878 -13.90 8.84 -2.82
CA LEU A 878 -13.49 8.78 -4.23
C LEU A 878 -14.03 7.51 -4.91
N ILE A 879 -13.98 6.36 -4.23
CA ILE A 879 -14.56 5.10 -4.71
C ILE A 879 -16.07 5.28 -4.96
N GLU A 880 -16.79 5.93 -4.04
CA GLU A 880 -18.21 6.22 -4.20
C GLU A 880 -18.49 7.14 -5.40
N GLN A 881 -17.65 8.15 -5.64
CA GLN A 881 -17.77 9.02 -6.81
C GLN A 881 -17.64 8.24 -8.13
N PHE A 882 -16.64 7.34 -8.22
CA PHE A 882 -16.46 6.50 -9.41
C PHE A 882 -17.56 5.45 -9.58
N ARG A 883 -18.10 4.93 -8.48
CA ARG A 883 -19.24 4.02 -8.49
C ARG A 883 -20.50 4.70 -9.06
N GLN A 884 -20.74 5.96 -8.71
CA GLN A 884 -21.87 6.74 -9.19
C GLN A 884 -21.66 7.29 -10.62
N ALA A 885 -20.43 7.64 -10.97
CA ALA A 885 -20.08 8.27 -12.26
C ALA A 885 -18.83 7.63 -12.91
N PRO A 886 -18.92 6.39 -13.43
CA PRO A 886 -17.77 5.62 -13.91
C PRO A 886 -17.18 6.11 -15.25
N ALA A 887 -17.77 7.13 -15.89
CA ALA A 887 -17.40 7.56 -17.23
C ALA A 887 -15.91 7.96 -17.38
N LEU A 888 -15.26 8.39 -16.29
CA LEU A 888 -13.84 8.72 -16.32
C LEU A 888 -12.93 7.49 -16.50
N LEU A 889 -13.41 6.29 -16.12
CA LEU A 889 -12.69 5.02 -16.27
C LEU A 889 -12.54 4.58 -17.73
N ASP A 890 -13.24 5.23 -18.67
CA ASP A 890 -13.01 5.06 -20.11
C ASP A 890 -11.67 5.68 -20.57
N ARG A 891 -11.09 6.58 -19.75
CA ARG A 891 -9.87 7.32 -20.07
C ARG A 891 -8.69 6.99 -19.18
N LEU A 892 -8.92 6.51 -17.96
CA LEU A 892 -7.87 6.12 -17.00
C LEU A 892 -8.25 4.86 -16.22
N ASN A 893 -7.31 4.33 -15.44
CA ASN A 893 -7.56 3.35 -14.39
C ASN A 893 -7.21 3.99 -13.04
N LEU A 894 -7.96 3.63 -12.01
CA LEU A 894 -7.71 4.07 -10.65
C LEU A 894 -7.54 2.83 -9.77
N VAL A 895 -6.44 2.76 -9.06
CA VAL A 895 -6.11 1.66 -8.15
C VAL A 895 -5.93 2.27 -6.76
N LEU A 896 -6.64 1.77 -5.76
CA LEU A 896 -6.55 2.30 -4.40
C LEU A 896 -6.32 1.22 -3.37
N ILE A 897 -5.50 1.52 -2.36
CA ILE A 897 -5.49 0.80 -1.08
C ILE A 897 -6.08 1.76 -0.04
N PRO A 898 -7.34 1.60 0.38
CA PRO A 898 -7.99 2.54 1.31
C PRO A 898 -7.41 2.53 2.73
N LEU A 899 -6.74 1.44 3.10
CA LEU A 899 -6.12 1.25 4.40
C LEU A 899 -4.98 0.22 4.27
N GLU A 900 -3.74 0.69 4.16
CA GLU A 900 -2.56 -0.19 4.05
C GLU A 900 -2.18 -0.78 5.42
N ASN A 901 -2.07 0.06 6.45
CA ASN A 901 -1.68 -0.36 7.80
C ASN A 901 -2.89 -0.70 8.67
N VAL A 902 -3.54 -1.84 8.35
CA VAL A 902 -4.72 -2.33 9.07
C VAL A 902 -4.43 -2.66 10.54
N ASP A 903 -3.24 -3.19 10.85
CA ASP A 903 -2.86 -3.55 12.22
C ASP A 903 -2.67 -2.31 13.10
N GLY A 904 -1.97 -1.31 12.58
CA GLY A 904 -1.82 -0.03 13.24
C GLY A 904 -3.17 0.64 13.44
N ALA A 905 -4.12 0.50 12.52
CA ALA A 905 -5.45 1.14 12.64
C ALA A 905 -6.30 0.51 13.74
N ASP A 906 -6.21 -0.81 13.91
CA ASP A 906 -6.84 -1.49 15.03
C ASP A 906 -6.20 -1.09 16.37
N LEU A 907 -4.86 -0.96 16.42
CA LEU A 907 -4.15 -0.46 17.61
C LEU A 907 -4.49 1.00 17.92
N HIS A 908 -4.54 1.86 16.90
CA HIS A 908 -4.93 3.26 17.01
C HIS A 908 -6.32 3.39 17.62
N ALA A 909 -7.28 2.58 17.17
CA ALA A 909 -8.63 2.56 17.71
C ALA A 909 -8.66 2.16 19.20
N VAL A 910 -7.83 1.21 19.62
CA VAL A 910 -7.71 0.82 21.03
C VAL A 910 -7.17 1.98 21.88
N MET A 911 -6.12 2.66 21.43
CA MET A 911 -5.52 3.79 22.16
C MET A 911 -6.43 5.03 22.18
N ALA A 912 -7.07 5.33 21.05
CA ALA A 912 -7.99 6.47 20.89
C ALA A 912 -9.30 6.29 21.67
N ALA A 913 -9.66 5.06 22.07
CA ALA A 913 -10.83 4.83 22.92
C ALA A 913 -10.69 5.46 24.31
N GLU A 914 -9.47 5.55 24.85
CA GLU A 914 -9.20 6.23 26.12
C GLU A 914 -8.84 7.70 25.90
N HIS A 915 -7.98 7.99 24.92
CA HIS A 915 -7.50 9.34 24.65
C HIS A 915 -7.80 9.76 23.21
N PRO A 916 -9.03 10.21 22.90
CA PRO A 916 -9.48 10.40 21.52
C PRO A 916 -8.83 11.59 20.80
N CYS A 917 -8.05 12.44 21.45
CA CYS A 917 -7.46 13.63 20.82
C CYS A 917 -5.92 13.57 20.73
N TRP A 918 -5.30 12.45 21.09
CA TRP A 918 -3.84 12.31 21.08
C TRP A 918 -3.34 11.78 19.73
N LYS A 919 -2.07 12.07 19.42
CA LYS A 919 -1.41 11.66 18.16
C LYS A 919 -1.25 10.15 18.02
N HIS A 920 -1.05 9.43 19.14
CA HIS A 920 -0.89 7.97 19.19
C HIS A 920 0.20 7.41 18.25
N HIS A 921 1.40 7.99 18.23
CA HIS A 921 2.45 7.54 17.30
C HIS A 921 2.90 6.09 17.50
N ALA A 922 2.67 5.50 18.67
CA ALA A 922 2.87 4.06 18.88
C ALA A 922 2.06 3.18 17.91
N ALA A 923 0.94 3.69 17.40
CA ALA A 923 0.10 3.04 16.37
C ALA A 923 0.43 3.50 14.94
N ARG A 924 1.35 4.46 14.75
CA ARG A 924 1.72 5.01 13.44
C ARG A 924 2.16 3.92 12.48
N TYR A 925 3.10 3.09 12.91
CA TYR A 925 3.69 2.02 12.11
C TYR A 925 2.92 0.70 12.20
N ASN A 926 3.38 -0.34 11.50
CA ASN A 926 2.75 -1.66 11.57
C ASN A 926 2.87 -2.29 12.96
N ALA A 927 2.31 -3.49 13.14
CA ALA A 927 2.32 -4.23 14.41
C ALA A 927 3.71 -4.44 15.04
N CYS A 928 4.78 -4.29 14.25
CA CYS A 928 6.16 -4.46 14.70
C CYS A 928 6.86 -3.14 15.04
N GLY A 929 6.14 -2.01 15.06
CA GLY A 929 6.69 -0.69 15.39
C GLY A 929 7.68 -0.16 14.32
N LEU A 930 7.49 -0.57 13.07
CA LEU A 930 8.44 -0.37 11.97
C LEU A 930 7.87 0.47 10.81
N GLU A 931 8.70 1.37 10.28
CA GLU A 931 8.56 1.95 8.93
C GLU A 931 8.78 0.87 7.86
N PHE A 932 7.70 0.22 7.43
CA PHE A 932 7.74 -0.95 6.56
C PHE A 932 7.95 -0.62 5.08
N ALA A 933 7.86 0.67 4.68
CA ALA A 933 8.15 1.07 3.30
C ALA A 933 9.57 0.67 2.87
N LYS A 934 10.55 0.69 3.79
CA LYS A 934 11.94 0.29 3.51
C LYS A 934 12.11 -1.17 3.10
N TYR A 935 11.12 -2.01 3.41
CA TYR A 935 11.14 -3.44 3.11
C TYR A 935 10.35 -3.79 1.84
N ARG A 936 9.77 -2.79 1.16
CA ARG A 936 9.18 -3.02 -0.17
C ARG A 936 10.23 -3.64 -1.09
N PHE A 937 9.80 -4.63 -1.89
CA PHE A 937 10.65 -5.42 -2.81
C PHE A 937 11.69 -6.34 -2.15
N GLN A 938 11.61 -6.59 -0.84
CA GLN A 938 12.43 -7.59 -0.15
C GLN A 938 11.64 -8.90 0.06
N GLU A 939 12.29 -10.04 -0.17
CA GLU A 939 11.64 -11.35 -0.13
C GLU A 939 11.68 -12.01 1.25
N ASP A 940 12.63 -11.65 2.09
CA ASP A 940 12.96 -12.33 3.35
C ASP A 940 12.25 -11.74 4.59
N VAL A 941 11.26 -10.88 4.38
CA VAL A 941 10.48 -10.26 5.46
C VAL A 941 9.04 -10.80 5.59
N PRO A 942 8.51 -10.87 6.83
CA PRO A 942 7.15 -11.38 7.08
C PRO A 942 6.05 -10.32 7.01
N PHE A 943 6.33 -9.12 6.50
CA PHE A 943 5.37 -7.99 6.48
C PHE A 943 4.58 -7.97 5.17
N GLY A 944 3.29 -8.28 5.21
CA GLY A 944 2.46 -8.23 4.00
C GLY A 944 2.17 -6.81 3.52
N GLU A 945 2.21 -5.82 4.42
CA GLU A 945 2.13 -4.40 4.07
C GLU A 945 3.25 -4.02 3.09
N SER A 946 4.47 -4.51 3.31
CA SER A 946 5.62 -4.25 2.42
C SER A 946 5.47 -4.86 1.02
N ARG A 947 4.58 -5.85 0.85
CA ARG A 947 4.33 -6.52 -0.43
C ARG A 947 3.27 -5.83 -1.28
N ALA A 948 2.54 -4.87 -0.73
CA ALA A 948 1.47 -4.15 -1.43
C ALA A 948 1.97 -3.45 -2.71
N TYR A 949 2.98 -2.59 -2.59
CA TYR A 949 3.58 -1.85 -3.70
C TYR A 949 4.15 -2.76 -4.81
N PRO A 950 4.97 -3.78 -4.50
CA PRO A 950 5.42 -4.76 -5.50
C PRO A 950 4.28 -5.45 -6.26
N LYS A 951 3.22 -5.86 -5.56
CA LYS A 951 2.06 -6.51 -6.19
C LYS A 951 1.27 -5.53 -7.06
N VAL A 952 1.03 -4.31 -6.60
CA VAL A 952 0.38 -3.26 -7.42
C VAL A 952 1.20 -2.97 -8.68
N TRP A 953 2.53 -2.88 -8.57
CA TRP A 953 3.41 -2.69 -9.71
C TRP A 953 3.28 -3.83 -10.73
N GLN A 954 3.36 -5.09 -10.28
CA GLN A 954 3.23 -6.25 -11.16
C GLN A 954 1.87 -6.33 -11.87
N ARG A 955 0.80 -5.87 -11.21
CA ARG A 955 -0.58 -5.92 -11.74
C ARG A 955 -0.90 -4.77 -12.68
N TRP A 956 -0.41 -3.55 -12.40
CA TRP A 956 -0.90 -2.32 -13.03
C TRP A 956 0.17 -1.40 -13.61
N ALA A 957 1.41 -1.48 -13.14
CA ALA A 957 2.51 -0.58 -13.52
C ALA A 957 2.07 0.91 -13.63
N PRO A 958 1.69 1.54 -12.50
CA PRO A 958 1.10 2.88 -12.47
C PRO A 958 1.98 3.94 -13.14
N ASP A 959 1.35 4.96 -13.72
CA ASP A 959 2.02 6.14 -14.27
C ASP A 959 2.32 7.17 -13.18
N ILE A 960 1.42 7.28 -12.19
CA ILE A 960 1.51 8.20 -11.06
C ILE A 960 1.16 7.42 -9.80
N VAL A 961 1.94 7.66 -8.75
CA VAL A 961 1.73 7.12 -7.41
C VAL A 961 1.55 8.29 -6.45
N LEU A 962 0.48 8.22 -5.66
CA LEU A 962 0.15 9.17 -4.60
C LEU A 962 0.09 8.39 -3.28
N ASP A 963 0.97 8.73 -2.33
CA ASP A 963 0.90 8.20 -0.96
C ASP A 963 0.32 9.30 -0.07
N ASP A 964 -0.93 9.13 0.34
CA ASP A 964 -1.65 10.13 1.11
C ASP A 964 -1.29 10.00 2.59
N HIS A 965 -0.54 10.99 3.10
CA HIS A 965 -0.09 11.07 4.49
C HIS A 965 -0.65 12.27 5.25
N GLY A 966 -0.38 12.25 6.55
CA GLY A 966 -0.65 13.30 7.51
C GLY A 966 0.50 13.61 8.47
N VAL A 967 0.33 14.73 9.18
CA VAL A 967 1.21 15.26 10.21
C VAL A 967 0.41 15.56 11.47
N PRO A 968 1.09 15.76 12.63
CA PRO A 968 0.43 16.15 13.88
C PRO A 968 -0.62 17.24 13.67
N SER A 969 -1.81 17.05 14.25
CA SER A 969 -2.89 18.05 14.24
C SER A 969 -2.65 19.21 15.22
N HIS A 970 -1.70 19.01 16.14
CA HIS A 970 -1.31 19.93 17.20
C HIS A 970 0.14 19.69 17.61
N GLU A 971 0.61 20.41 18.63
CA GLU A 971 2.00 20.38 19.05
C GLU A 971 2.54 18.96 19.33
N TRP A 972 3.73 18.66 18.81
CA TRP A 972 4.48 17.44 19.10
C TRP A 972 5.65 17.74 20.04
N ILE A 973 5.56 17.22 21.27
CA ILE A 973 6.55 17.42 22.33
C ILE A 973 7.04 16.11 22.93
N GLN A 974 8.32 16.09 23.34
CA GLN A 974 8.95 14.97 24.03
C GLN A 974 9.84 15.49 25.19
N PRO A 975 9.29 15.65 26.40
CA PRO A 975 9.98 16.23 27.55
C PRO A 975 11.35 15.61 27.88
N PHE A 976 11.57 14.35 27.50
CA PHE A 976 12.82 13.63 27.76
C PHE A 976 13.67 13.35 26.51
N SER A 977 13.19 13.74 25.32
CA SER A 977 13.88 13.57 24.04
C SER A 977 14.09 14.85 23.23
N GLY A 978 13.82 16.00 23.85
CA GLY A 978 13.90 17.33 23.25
C GLY A 978 12.50 17.90 22.97
N TYR A 979 12.30 19.20 23.19
CA TYR A 979 11.03 19.89 22.94
C TYR A 979 10.82 20.16 21.43
N ASN A 980 10.85 19.10 20.64
CA ASN A 980 10.74 19.08 19.19
C ASN A 980 10.40 17.65 18.73
N SER A 981 10.17 17.46 17.43
CA SER A 981 10.10 16.13 16.82
C SER A 981 11.40 15.32 17.07
N PRO A 982 11.33 13.98 17.08
CA PRO A 982 12.47 13.11 17.41
C PRO A 982 13.75 13.47 16.64
N PRO A 983 14.95 13.34 17.25
CA PRO A 983 16.23 13.65 16.61
C PRO A 983 16.54 12.89 15.31
N ARG A 984 15.75 11.87 14.99
CA ARG A 984 15.84 11.11 13.73
C ARG A 984 15.29 11.89 12.53
N PHE A 985 14.46 12.91 12.75
CA PHE A 985 13.92 13.76 11.68
C PHE A 985 14.85 14.95 11.40
N PRO A 986 15.15 15.25 10.13
CA PRO A 986 16.05 16.34 9.76
C PRO A 986 15.39 17.74 9.84
N VAL A 987 14.07 17.79 10.01
CA VAL A 987 13.24 19.00 10.10
C VAL A 987 12.32 18.90 11.31
N SER A 988 11.77 20.02 11.74
CA SER A 988 10.84 20.11 12.87
C SER A 988 9.39 19.94 12.41
N TYR A 989 8.71 18.96 13.03
CA TYR A 989 7.26 18.79 12.99
C TYR A 989 6.59 19.23 14.31
N TRP A 990 7.22 20.18 15.02
CA TRP A 990 6.76 20.64 16.33
C TRP A 990 5.34 21.22 16.28
N ILE A 991 5.00 21.98 15.23
CA ILE A 991 3.65 22.51 14.97
C ILE A 991 3.26 22.27 13.51
N PRO A 992 1.95 22.22 13.19
CA PRO A 992 1.48 22.04 11.81
C PRO A 992 1.96 23.18 10.89
N SER A 993 2.40 22.84 9.68
CA SER A 993 2.95 23.80 8.71
C SER A 993 1.96 24.27 7.64
N ALA A 994 0.94 23.45 7.36
CA ALA A 994 -0.12 23.73 6.39
C ALA A 994 -1.36 22.87 6.74
N ARG A 995 -2.52 23.20 6.15
CA ARG A 995 -3.62 22.23 6.07
C ARG A 995 -3.25 21.08 5.15
N MET A 996 -2.63 21.40 4.02
CA MET A 996 -2.22 20.42 3.01
C MET A 996 -0.96 20.91 2.30
N TYR A 997 0.10 20.11 2.35
CA TYR A 997 1.29 20.30 1.53
C TYR A 997 1.69 19.01 0.81
N THR A 998 2.64 19.13 -0.12
CA THR A 998 3.07 17.97 -0.93
C THR A 998 4.58 17.80 -0.88
N ILE A 999 5.02 16.54 -0.97
CA ILE A 999 6.42 16.17 -1.10
C ILE A 999 6.58 15.44 -2.43
N TRP A 1000 7.42 15.96 -3.31
CA TRP A 1000 7.61 15.43 -4.64
C TRP A 1000 8.99 14.80 -4.79
N ARG A 1001 9.05 13.60 -5.36
CA ARG A 1001 10.31 12.93 -5.67
C ARG A 1001 10.79 13.34 -7.05
N GLU A 1002 11.87 14.10 -7.11
CA GLU A 1002 12.50 14.54 -8.36
C GLU A 1002 13.65 13.59 -8.72
N LEU A 1003 13.48 12.83 -9.81
CA LEU A 1003 14.55 11.95 -10.30
C LEU A 1003 15.76 12.77 -10.76
N THR A 1004 16.93 12.47 -10.20
CA THR A 1004 18.18 13.20 -10.54
C THR A 1004 18.62 13.00 -11.99
N THR A 1005 18.17 11.93 -12.63
CA THR A 1005 18.53 11.52 -13.99
C THR A 1005 17.41 11.76 -15.01
N TYR A 1006 16.44 12.63 -14.71
CA TYR A 1006 15.35 12.93 -15.65
C TYR A 1006 15.85 13.32 -17.05
N THR A 1007 15.25 12.72 -18.06
CA THR A 1007 15.21 13.28 -19.42
C THR A 1007 14.38 14.57 -19.41
N ASP A 1008 14.58 15.44 -20.40
CA ASP A 1008 13.83 16.70 -20.53
C ASP A 1008 12.31 16.45 -20.59
N GLU A 1009 11.89 15.38 -21.27
CA GLU A 1009 10.49 14.98 -21.37
C GLU A 1009 9.91 14.57 -20.01
N GLN A 1010 10.63 13.75 -19.22
CA GLN A 1010 10.18 13.38 -17.89
C GLN A 1010 10.11 14.58 -16.94
N ARG A 1011 11.12 15.46 -16.98
CA ARG A 1011 11.14 16.69 -16.18
C ARG A 1011 9.95 17.58 -16.52
N ALA A 1012 9.63 17.74 -17.80
CA ALA A 1012 8.50 18.55 -18.26
C ALA A 1012 7.15 17.96 -17.81
N ALA A 1013 6.98 16.63 -17.87
CA ALA A 1013 5.78 15.95 -17.40
C ALA A 1013 5.59 16.13 -15.88
N TYR A 1014 6.65 15.86 -15.10
CA TYR A 1014 6.69 16.05 -13.64
C TYR A 1014 6.35 17.50 -13.24
N GLN A 1015 7.02 18.49 -13.83
CA GLN A 1015 6.80 19.91 -13.52
C GLN A 1015 5.40 20.38 -13.91
N SER A 1016 4.87 19.88 -15.04
CA SER A 1016 3.51 20.19 -15.48
C SER A 1016 2.47 19.69 -14.49
N LEU A 1017 2.63 18.46 -13.97
CA LEU A 1017 1.73 17.92 -12.95
C LEU A 1017 1.86 18.68 -11.62
N ARG A 1018 3.09 18.92 -11.13
CA ARG A 1018 3.35 19.67 -9.90
C ARG A 1018 2.75 21.07 -9.93
N SER A 1019 2.95 21.80 -11.03
CA SER A 1019 2.38 23.13 -11.19
C SER A 1019 0.85 23.08 -11.29
N PHE A 1020 0.27 22.09 -11.99
CA PHE A 1020 -1.18 21.97 -12.10
C PHE A 1020 -1.83 21.69 -10.74
N LEU A 1021 -1.27 20.77 -9.96
CA LEU A 1021 -1.77 20.38 -8.65
C LEU A 1021 -1.71 21.55 -7.66
N THR A 1022 -0.57 22.22 -7.56
CA THR A 1022 -0.41 23.35 -6.62
C THR A 1022 -1.28 24.55 -6.97
N LEU A 1023 -1.55 24.79 -8.26
CA LEU A 1023 -2.56 25.76 -8.69
C LEU A 1023 -3.98 25.37 -8.27
N ARG A 1024 -4.32 24.07 -8.27
CA ARG A 1024 -5.63 23.59 -7.82
C ARG A 1024 -5.81 23.75 -6.31
N LEU A 1025 -4.77 23.51 -5.51
CA LEU A 1025 -4.76 23.80 -4.08
C LEU A 1025 -4.99 25.29 -3.80
N GLN A 1026 -4.29 26.18 -4.52
CA GLN A 1026 -4.48 27.62 -4.38
C GLN A 1026 -5.87 28.10 -4.82
N ALA A 1027 -6.47 27.42 -5.79
CA ALA A 1027 -7.78 27.76 -6.32
C ALA A 1027 -8.94 27.27 -5.44
N ASP A 1028 -8.71 26.31 -4.54
CA ASP A 1028 -9.70 25.88 -3.56
C ASP A 1028 -9.73 26.85 -2.37
N PRO A 1029 -10.83 27.61 -2.13
CA PRO A 1029 -10.83 28.66 -1.12
C PRO A 1029 -10.64 28.16 0.31
N ALA A 1030 -11.12 26.95 0.62
CA ALA A 1030 -11.01 26.40 1.97
C ALA A 1030 -9.56 25.99 2.26
N VAL A 1031 -8.96 25.24 1.34
CA VAL A 1031 -7.56 24.78 1.49
C VAL A 1031 -6.59 25.96 1.45
N ALA A 1032 -6.76 26.90 0.52
CA ALA A 1032 -5.86 28.05 0.39
C ALA A 1032 -5.87 28.94 1.65
N MET A 1033 -7.06 29.20 2.22
CA MET A 1033 -7.20 29.99 3.45
C MET A 1033 -6.51 29.32 4.65
N ASP A 1034 -6.72 28.01 4.83
CA ASP A 1034 -6.08 27.30 5.95
C ASP A 1034 -4.57 27.16 5.75
N ASN A 1035 -4.10 26.92 4.53
CA ASN A 1035 -2.67 26.90 4.22
C ASN A 1035 -1.99 28.24 4.52
N GLU A 1036 -2.63 29.36 4.17
CA GLU A 1036 -2.11 30.69 4.48
C GLU A 1036 -2.01 30.91 6.01
N ARG A 1037 -3.04 30.51 6.76
CA ARG A 1037 -3.07 30.64 8.23
C ARG A 1037 -2.00 29.78 8.91
N TRP A 1038 -1.86 28.52 8.52
CA TRP A 1038 -0.85 27.63 9.07
C TRP A 1038 0.56 28.06 8.70
N LEU A 1039 0.79 28.48 7.45
CA LEU A 1039 2.08 29.00 7.02
C LEU A 1039 2.47 30.25 7.83
N TYR A 1040 1.52 31.13 8.13
CA TYR A 1040 1.75 32.30 8.99
C TYR A 1040 2.16 31.90 10.42
N THR A 1041 1.44 30.95 11.03
CA THR A 1041 1.76 30.40 12.37
C THR A 1041 3.13 29.74 12.39
N TYR A 1042 3.40 28.85 11.42
CA TYR A 1042 4.66 28.14 11.24
C TYR A 1042 5.83 29.11 11.07
N THR A 1043 5.60 30.21 10.32
CA THR A 1043 6.61 31.25 10.14
C THR A 1043 6.93 31.97 11.43
N ARG A 1044 5.90 32.37 12.19
CA ARG A 1044 6.04 33.14 13.44
C ARG A 1044 6.68 32.35 14.56
N TRP A 1045 6.30 31.10 14.76
CA TRP A 1045 6.77 30.32 15.91
C TRP A 1045 8.04 29.52 15.59
N GLY A 1046 8.30 29.19 14.33
CA GLY A 1046 9.43 28.37 13.88
C GLY A 1046 10.40 29.09 12.93
N ASN A 1047 10.00 29.24 11.66
CA ASN A 1047 10.90 29.64 10.55
C ASN A 1047 11.64 30.95 10.80
N GLN A 1048 11.01 31.96 11.40
CA GLN A 1048 11.67 33.25 11.61
C GLN A 1048 12.87 33.18 12.58
N PHE A 1049 12.89 32.18 13.47
CA PHE A 1049 13.96 31.96 14.43
C PHE A 1049 14.97 30.92 13.94
N ASP A 1050 14.49 29.87 13.27
CA ASP A 1050 15.31 28.76 12.79
C ASP A 1050 14.81 28.24 11.42
N PRO A 1051 15.13 28.94 10.33
CA PRO A 1051 14.65 28.55 8.99
C PRO A 1051 15.26 27.24 8.49
N GLN A 1052 16.32 26.74 9.13
CA GLN A 1052 16.95 25.48 8.77
C GLN A 1052 16.12 24.28 9.25
N HIS A 1053 15.64 24.31 10.50
CA HIS A 1053 14.79 23.26 11.03
C HIS A 1053 13.31 23.44 10.64
N PHE A 1054 12.89 24.66 10.27
CA PHE A 1054 11.54 24.96 9.79
C PHE A 1054 11.55 25.46 8.35
N PRO A 1055 11.93 24.64 7.35
CA PRO A 1055 12.07 25.10 5.96
C PRO A 1055 10.73 25.47 5.34
N ILE A 1056 10.75 26.33 4.30
CA ILE A 1056 9.58 26.70 3.51
C ILE A 1056 9.98 26.66 2.02
N GLU A 1057 9.37 25.75 1.25
CA GLU A 1057 9.48 25.67 -0.21
C GLU A 1057 8.09 25.84 -0.83
N LEU A 1058 7.84 26.98 -1.50
CA LEU A 1058 6.51 27.31 -2.02
C LEU A 1058 6.38 27.05 -3.53
N SER A 1059 5.21 26.58 -3.93
CA SER A 1059 4.74 26.55 -5.31
C SER A 1059 3.28 26.99 -5.33
N ASN A 1060 2.97 28.07 -6.06
CA ASN A 1060 1.63 28.66 -6.12
C ASN A 1060 1.00 28.89 -4.72
N GLY A 1061 1.79 29.38 -3.76
CA GLY A 1061 1.32 29.67 -2.40
C GLY A 1061 1.13 28.45 -1.48
N SER A 1062 1.29 27.23 -1.97
CA SER A 1062 1.29 26.01 -1.15
C SER A 1062 2.71 25.52 -0.92
N ILE A 1063 2.98 24.94 0.27
CA ILE A 1063 4.24 24.23 0.50
C ILE A 1063 4.29 23.01 -0.43
N ALA A 1064 5.39 22.88 -1.17
CA ALA A 1064 5.63 21.78 -2.10
C ALA A 1064 7.12 21.44 -2.07
N TYR A 1065 7.52 20.53 -1.18
CA TYR A 1065 8.92 20.14 -1.02
C TYR A 1065 9.41 19.26 -2.16
N THR A 1066 10.69 19.38 -2.48
CA THR A 1066 11.37 18.51 -3.44
C THR A 1066 12.35 17.57 -2.72
N ARG A 1067 12.18 16.26 -2.89
CA ARG A 1067 13.17 15.25 -2.52
C ARG A 1067 13.91 14.77 -3.76
N HIS A 1068 15.23 14.96 -3.82
CA HIS A 1068 16.03 14.47 -4.93
C HIS A 1068 16.24 12.95 -4.81
N SER A 1069 15.83 12.21 -5.83
CA SER A 1069 15.77 10.76 -5.85
C SER A 1069 16.70 10.19 -6.93
N PRO A 1070 17.75 9.42 -6.59
CA PRO A 1070 18.62 8.79 -7.56
C PRO A 1070 17.98 7.54 -8.18
N ALA A 1071 18.20 7.30 -9.47
CA ALA A 1071 17.78 6.04 -10.10
C ALA A 1071 18.51 4.86 -9.45
N ASN A 1072 17.75 3.88 -8.96
CA ASN A 1072 18.27 2.71 -8.25
C ASN A 1072 17.31 1.53 -8.38
N SER A 1073 17.74 0.47 -9.08
CA SER A 1073 16.95 -0.74 -9.31
C SER A 1073 16.68 -1.55 -8.03
N GLN A 1074 17.36 -1.25 -6.93
CA GLN A 1074 17.13 -1.85 -5.61
C GLN A 1074 16.36 -0.94 -4.65
N SER A 1075 15.89 0.23 -5.11
CA SER A 1075 15.13 1.15 -4.24
C SER A 1075 13.80 0.54 -3.82
N HIS A 1076 13.32 0.95 -2.65
CA HIS A 1076 11.96 0.67 -2.19
C HIS A 1076 10.93 1.65 -2.77
N GLU A 1077 11.39 2.77 -3.33
CA GLU A 1077 10.58 3.80 -3.98
C GLU A 1077 10.37 3.48 -5.45
N LEU A 1078 9.15 3.68 -5.95
CA LEU A 1078 8.79 3.28 -7.31
C LEU A 1078 9.48 4.16 -8.35
N ILE A 1079 9.53 5.49 -8.16
CA ILE A 1079 10.19 6.38 -9.13
C ILE A 1079 11.69 6.13 -9.28
N GLU A 1080 12.37 5.74 -8.20
CA GLU A 1080 13.80 5.42 -8.23
C GLU A 1080 14.05 4.10 -8.96
N ARG A 1081 13.19 3.10 -8.73
CA ARG A 1081 13.28 1.78 -9.35
C ARG A 1081 12.81 1.74 -10.80
N PHE A 1082 11.77 2.50 -11.12
CA PHE A 1082 11.00 2.39 -12.37
C PHE A 1082 10.80 3.73 -13.09
N GLY A 1083 11.65 4.74 -12.83
CA GLY A 1083 11.51 6.10 -13.33
C GLY A 1083 11.37 6.25 -14.85
N LYS A 1084 11.82 5.27 -15.64
CA LYS A 1084 11.62 5.21 -17.10
C LYS A 1084 10.14 5.21 -17.50
N TRP A 1085 9.27 4.61 -16.68
CA TRP A 1085 7.86 4.39 -17.00
C TRP A 1085 6.89 5.24 -16.19
N MET A 1086 7.40 6.01 -15.23
CA MET A 1086 6.60 6.81 -14.30
C MET A 1086 6.71 8.30 -14.59
N THR A 1087 5.60 9.00 -14.35
CA THR A 1087 5.49 10.46 -14.45
C THR A 1087 5.82 11.11 -13.11
N ALA A 1088 5.26 10.60 -12.02
CA ALA A 1088 5.45 11.16 -10.68
C ALA A 1088 5.24 10.12 -9.58
N ASP A 1089 5.88 10.38 -8.45
CA ASP A 1089 5.77 9.67 -7.17
C ASP A 1089 5.83 10.77 -6.11
N LEU A 1090 4.73 10.95 -5.40
CA LEU A 1090 4.53 12.06 -4.49
C LEU A 1090 3.74 11.64 -3.26
N MET A 1091 3.88 12.44 -2.21
CA MET A 1091 3.20 12.27 -0.94
C MET A 1091 2.42 13.54 -0.61
N THR A 1092 1.23 13.41 -0.03
CA THR A 1092 0.55 14.55 0.62
C THR A 1092 0.88 14.58 2.10
N GLU A 1093 0.72 15.71 2.75
CA GLU A 1093 0.82 15.82 4.20
C GLU A 1093 -0.29 16.79 4.67
N VAL A 1094 -1.24 16.24 5.42
CA VAL A 1094 -2.40 16.95 5.99
C VAL A 1094 -2.32 16.97 7.52
N ASN A 1095 -2.80 17.99 8.23
CA ASN A 1095 -2.71 18.04 9.69
C ASN A 1095 -3.80 17.21 10.41
N ASP A 1096 -3.86 15.91 10.13
CA ASP A 1096 -4.97 15.03 10.51
C ASP A 1096 -4.65 13.94 11.53
N GLU A 1097 -3.44 13.90 12.11
CA GLU A 1097 -3.12 12.85 13.08
C GLU A 1097 -4.09 12.89 14.27
N THR A 1098 -5.00 11.91 14.25
CA THR A 1098 -6.16 11.75 15.13
C THR A 1098 -7.09 12.99 15.19
N VAL A 1099 -7.86 13.23 14.11
CA VAL A 1099 -8.93 14.25 14.07
C VAL A 1099 -10.33 13.67 13.82
N TYR A 1100 -11.37 14.40 14.21
CA TYR A 1100 -12.78 13.99 14.11
C TYR A 1100 -13.68 15.12 13.60
N GLY A 1101 -14.90 14.78 13.17
CA GLY A 1101 -15.92 15.77 12.85
C GLY A 1101 -15.50 16.79 11.79
N ALA A 1102 -15.66 18.08 12.08
CA ALA A 1102 -15.38 19.14 11.12
C ALA A 1102 -13.91 19.21 10.66
N GLU A 1103 -12.95 18.92 11.56
CA GLU A 1103 -11.53 18.89 11.20
C GLU A 1103 -11.22 17.69 10.30
N LEU A 1104 -11.78 16.51 10.59
CA LEU A 1104 -11.67 15.33 9.71
C LEU A 1104 -12.24 15.62 8.31
N ALA A 1105 -13.40 16.26 8.22
CA ALA A 1105 -14.01 16.63 6.96
C ALA A 1105 -13.14 17.64 6.16
N ALA A 1106 -12.49 18.59 6.84
CA ALA A 1106 -11.58 19.55 6.21
C ALA A 1106 -10.31 18.86 5.68
N CYS A 1107 -9.71 17.95 6.46
CA CYS A 1107 -8.54 17.17 6.03
C CYS A 1107 -8.89 16.25 4.84
N LYS A 1108 -10.01 15.54 4.91
CA LYS A 1108 -10.54 14.73 3.80
C LYS A 1108 -10.75 15.56 2.53
N HIS A 1109 -11.35 16.75 2.66
CA HIS A 1109 -11.56 17.65 1.51
C HIS A 1109 -10.23 18.02 0.86
N ALA A 1110 -9.19 18.30 1.66
CA ALA A 1110 -7.88 18.64 1.12
C ALA A 1110 -7.25 17.48 0.33
N HIS A 1111 -7.34 16.23 0.80
CA HIS A 1111 -6.95 15.05 0.03
C HIS A 1111 -7.72 14.97 -1.29
N LEU A 1112 -9.04 15.09 -1.27
CA LEU A 1112 -9.87 15.04 -2.48
C LEU A 1112 -9.51 16.12 -3.51
N VAL A 1113 -9.07 17.31 -3.07
CA VAL A 1113 -8.58 18.36 -3.98
C VAL A 1113 -7.32 17.91 -4.72
N VAL A 1114 -6.36 17.28 -4.02
CA VAL A 1114 -5.13 16.70 -4.61
C VAL A 1114 -5.49 15.56 -5.57
N GLN A 1115 -6.27 14.58 -5.10
CA GLN A 1115 -6.67 13.42 -5.88
C GLN A 1115 -7.41 13.83 -7.17
N GLN A 1116 -8.37 14.76 -7.07
CA GLN A 1116 -9.10 15.28 -8.22
C GLN A 1116 -8.19 16.09 -9.18
N ALA A 1117 -7.22 16.85 -8.66
CA ALA A 1117 -6.28 17.58 -9.51
C ALA A 1117 -5.44 16.64 -10.38
N ILE A 1118 -4.98 15.51 -9.83
CA ILE A 1118 -4.25 14.50 -10.60
C ILE A 1118 -5.16 13.85 -11.65
N LEU A 1119 -6.39 13.48 -11.28
CA LEU A 1119 -7.37 12.90 -12.20
C LEU A 1119 -7.70 13.84 -13.37
N ASP A 1120 -7.91 15.12 -13.09
CA ASP A 1120 -8.16 16.15 -14.11
C ASP A 1120 -6.95 16.37 -15.02
N TRP A 1121 -5.74 16.33 -14.46
CA TRP A 1121 -4.49 16.42 -15.23
C TRP A 1121 -4.35 15.24 -16.18
N ILE A 1122 -4.52 13.99 -15.70
CA ILE A 1122 -4.49 12.77 -16.52
C ILE A 1122 -5.55 12.84 -17.62
N LYS A 1123 -6.78 13.24 -17.28
CA LYS A 1123 -7.90 13.38 -18.22
C LYS A 1123 -7.57 14.34 -19.37
N SER A 1124 -6.75 15.36 -19.14
CA SER A 1124 -6.37 16.30 -20.20
C SER A 1124 -5.35 15.75 -21.21
N ARG A 1125 -4.73 14.60 -20.93
CA ARG A 1125 -3.62 14.05 -21.73
C ARG A 1125 -4.07 13.05 -22.79
N PRO A 1126 -3.56 13.15 -24.03
CA PRO A 1126 -3.80 12.14 -25.05
C PRO A 1126 -2.91 10.92 -24.82
N THR A 1127 -3.49 9.72 -24.87
CA THR A 1127 -2.73 8.47 -24.90
C THR A 1127 -2.64 7.92 -26.32
N GLN A 1128 -1.44 7.52 -26.73
CA GLN A 1128 -1.19 6.87 -28.01
C GLN A 1128 -0.44 5.56 -27.79
N VAL A 1129 -1.01 4.47 -28.32
CA VAL A 1129 -0.37 3.17 -28.38
C VAL A 1129 0.11 2.93 -29.82
N LYS A 1130 1.37 2.53 -29.97
CA LYS A 1130 2.00 2.20 -31.24
C LYS A 1130 2.15 0.69 -31.35
N ILE A 1131 2.00 0.19 -32.57
CA ILE A 1131 2.34 -1.19 -32.91
C ILE A 1131 3.82 -1.21 -33.29
N VAL A 1132 4.61 -2.04 -32.60
CA VAL A 1132 6.03 -2.21 -32.88
C VAL A 1132 6.25 -3.58 -33.51
N ARG A 1133 7.00 -3.61 -34.62
CA ARG A 1133 7.33 -4.83 -35.37
C ARG A 1133 8.81 -5.07 -35.34
N ASN A 1134 9.22 -6.19 -34.73
CA ASN A 1134 10.61 -6.59 -34.62
C ASN A 1134 10.83 -7.92 -35.36
N VAL A 1135 11.63 -7.90 -36.42
CA VAL A 1135 12.05 -9.13 -37.12
C VAL A 1135 13.24 -9.72 -36.36
N MET A 1136 13.10 -10.94 -35.87
CA MET A 1136 14.12 -11.66 -35.11
C MET A 1136 15.17 -12.28 -36.06
N ALA A 1137 16.35 -12.58 -35.53
CA ALA A 1137 17.46 -13.15 -36.31
C ALA A 1137 17.12 -14.48 -36.99
N ASP A 1138 16.17 -15.22 -36.44
CA ASP A 1138 15.68 -16.50 -36.94
C ASP A 1138 14.49 -16.35 -37.91
N GLY A 1139 14.13 -15.12 -38.30
CA GLY A 1139 13.05 -14.81 -39.24
C GLY A 1139 11.67 -14.70 -38.62
N ARG A 1140 11.50 -15.00 -37.32
CA ARG A 1140 10.23 -14.77 -36.61
C ARG A 1140 9.94 -13.29 -36.47
N VAL A 1141 8.66 -12.95 -36.31
CA VAL A 1141 8.23 -11.56 -36.13
C VAL A 1141 7.60 -11.39 -34.77
N ARG A 1142 8.21 -10.56 -33.93
CA ARG A 1142 7.67 -10.17 -32.62
C ARG A 1142 6.87 -8.88 -32.81
N ILE A 1143 5.57 -8.94 -32.53
CA ILE A 1143 4.68 -7.78 -32.57
C ILE A 1143 4.37 -7.31 -31.16
N GLY A 1144 4.55 -6.02 -30.91
CA GLY A 1144 4.32 -5.35 -29.64
C GLY A 1144 3.29 -4.25 -29.71
N LEU A 1145 2.72 -3.95 -28.55
CA LEU A 1145 1.97 -2.72 -28.31
C LEU A 1145 2.69 -1.89 -27.25
N GLU A 1146 3.03 -0.65 -27.60
CA GLU A 1146 3.79 0.25 -26.74
C GLU A 1146 3.09 1.60 -26.59
N ARG A 1147 2.81 2.00 -25.35
CA ARG A 1147 2.32 3.34 -25.02
C ARG A 1147 3.50 4.26 -24.71
N LYS A 1148 3.43 5.50 -25.19
CA LYS A 1148 4.39 6.54 -24.78
C LYS A 1148 4.26 6.84 -23.28
N ARG A 1149 5.38 6.76 -22.56
CA ARG A 1149 5.54 7.11 -21.14
C ARG A 1149 6.81 7.94 -20.95
N PRO A 1150 6.85 8.88 -19.99
CA PRO A 1150 5.75 9.36 -19.14
C PRO A 1150 4.65 10.11 -19.93
N LEU A 1151 3.59 10.56 -19.22
CA LEU A 1151 2.35 11.14 -19.78
C LEU A 1151 2.46 12.59 -20.31
#